data_AF-A0A538L8P2-F1
#
_entry.id   AF-A0A538L8P2-F1
#
_cell.length_a   1.000
_cell.length_b   1.000
_cell.length_c   1.000
_cell.angle_alpha   90.00
_cell.angle_beta   90.00
_cell.angle_gamma   90.00
#
_symmetry.space_group_name_H-M   'P 1'
#
loop_
_entity.id
_entity.type
_entity.pdbx_description
1 polymer ?
#
loop_
_entity_poly.entity_id
_entity_poly.type
_entity_poly.pdbx_seq_one_letter_code
_entity_poly.pdbx_strand_id
1 'polypeptide(L)'
;MLAEHDHDLLRTRPVEVEVGRDEHGLGAQPPGALGRRRGEDPVPTRLVARGGHHRARPGPGHHNRQATELRTPLELDAHVEGVHVDVGDHPPLHCRDATEATGQPAPPAPSNRIPDLGSGLFDVSTGSTQERGAPSRREELSGRRGRRLAASVLSIGTAGAVLIGGVAIGDQARPAAAKRRPDLVERSVSHAPDVVRPGGALHIRDRALNKGRARAGSFTVGFYLTRELPVGRTRIGGRKVSSLARGRSSSATTTVRLPTNLASASYRLAACADDRDHVKERHEHNNCRVASSTIRVLARERTPPTSRASAPTLTNSTSIRIDYTADGTGSPLDRVELYVKAPGHTDFSKTATDASPATTGGHFDYTATAGDGDYAFYTVAYDKARNVEAPPGAPDATTTLDTAAPTSSASGATAIDASSIQVDYTADGTGSALDKVQLYAQAPGETGFSKVATDSSPAATGGHFDYTATAGDGDYAFYTVAYDKAGNVEAAPGSPDETTTLTTLLAAGDIAGDPSTGGTGADTAALIQQRAGQVVTLGDNAYDNGTLTEFTSWYDPTWGAFKSRTKPSAGNREYNTSGAAGYFGYFGAAAGDSTKGYYSYDLGAWHIAALNSNSNCSSISCAGGSDQETWLRADLAQHTHDCILAYWHHPLYSSSQTDSDGDIVQDGAVRPLFKALYDYHADIVLNGHQHNYERFAQQDSTGNAGPNGIREFVVGTGGRSHKAFPSAARAPNSEASDDQTFGVLELTLASSSYSWQFIPVAGETFIDQSSGPVRCHNRP
;
A
#
# COMPACT_ATOMS: atom_id res chain seq x y z
N MET A 1 -41.46 37.11 22.98
CA MET A 1 -41.41 37.38 24.43
C MET A 1 -40.08 36.88 24.96
N LEU A 2 -39.56 37.48 26.02
CA LEU A 2 -38.27 37.13 26.62
C LEU A 2 -38.43 36.01 27.67
N ALA A 3 -37.40 35.18 27.81
CA ALA A 3 -37.06 34.47 29.04
C ALA A 3 -35.58 34.06 28.99
N GLU A 4 -34.74 34.73 29.76
CA GLU A 4 -33.38 34.28 30.09
C GLU A 4 -33.45 33.34 31.30
N HIS A 5 -32.48 32.45 31.46
CA HIS A 5 -31.80 32.25 32.75
C HIS A 5 -30.48 31.49 32.59
N ASP A 6 -29.69 31.50 33.66
CA ASP A 6 -28.22 31.36 33.66
C ASP A 6 -27.75 30.55 34.89
N HIS A 7 -26.43 30.33 35.02
CA HIS A 7 -25.68 29.91 36.21
C HIS A 7 -25.64 28.40 36.64
N ASP A 8 -24.56 27.74 36.19
CA ASP A 8 -23.33 27.45 36.99
C ASP A 8 -22.99 26.08 37.65
N LEU A 9 -21.67 25.91 37.81
CA LEU A 9 -20.88 25.08 38.76
C LEU A 9 -20.83 23.53 38.69
N LEU A 10 -19.86 23.07 37.89
CA LEU A 10 -18.79 22.08 38.20
C LEU A 10 -18.86 21.32 39.55
N ARG A 11 -18.83 19.97 39.48
CA ARG A 11 -18.13 19.10 40.47
C ARG A 11 -17.53 17.84 39.83
N THR A 12 -16.21 17.76 39.79
CA THR A 12 -15.45 16.54 39.45
C THR A 12 -15.20 15.65 40.67
N ARG A 13 -15.15 14.34 40.46
CA ARG A 13 -14.50 13.36 41.36
C ARG A 13 -13.80 12.29 40.50
N PRO A 14 -12.62 11.80 40.89
CA PRO A 14 -11.89 10.79 40.11
C PRO A 14 -12.50 9.40 40.31
N VAL A 15 -12.32 8.53 39.31
CA VAL A 15 -12.43 7.07 39.44
C VAL A 15 -11.02 6.50 39.30
N GLU A 16 -10.63 5.69 40.26
CA GLU A 16 -9.34 4.98 40.31
C GLU A 16 -9.58 3.54 39.80
N VAL A 17 -8.73 3.04 38.90
CA VAL A 17 -8.87 1.71 38.29
C VAL A 17 -7.55 0.95 38.39
N GLU A 18 -7.57 -0.19 39.09
CA GLU A 18 -6.41 -1.07 39.26
C GLU A 18 -6.08 -1.88 38.00
N VAL A 19 -4.79 -2.15 37.79
CA VAL A 19 -4.30 -2.96 36.66
C VAL A 19 -4.16 -4.43 37.09
N GLY A 20 -5.14 -5.24 36.72
CA GLY A 20 -5.04 -6.70 36.78
C GLY A 20 -4.30 -7.27 35.56
N ARG A 21 -3.39 -8.23 35.80
CA ARG A 21 -2.92 -9.18 34.78
C ARG A 21 -3.58 -10.52 35.03
N ASP A 22 -3.75 -11.31 33.97
CA ASP A 22 -3.58 -12.76 34.06
C ASP A 22 -3.22 -13.35 32.68
N GLU A 23 -2.81 -14.63 32.66
CA GLU A 23 -2.17 -15.28 31.50
C GLU A 23 -3.04 -16.35 30.79
N HIS A 24 -2.48 -16.91 29.71
CA HIS A 24 -2.98 -18.04 28.90
C HIS A 24 -4.14 -17.69 27.92
N GLY A 25 -4.26 -18.31 26.74
CA GLY A 25 -3.36 -19.25 26.05
C GLY A 25 -4.10 -20.09 25.00
N LEU A 26 -3.40 -20.52 23.93
CA LEU A 26 -3.92 -21.29 22.76
C LEU A 26 -4.86 -20.47 21.83
N GLY A 27 -4.95 -20.72 20.52
CA GLY A 27 -4.14 -21.59 19.65
C GLY A 27 -4.97 -22.48 18.70
N ALA A 28 -5.14 -22.09 17.42
CA ALA A 28 -5.77 -22.91 16.37
C ALA A 28 -5.24 -22.59 14.96
N GLN A 29 -5.36 -23.53 14.02
CA GLN A 29 -4.87 -23.46 12.63
C GLN A 29 -6.00 -23.33 11.59
N PRO A 30 -5.72 -22.89 10.34
CA PRO A 30 -6.72 -22.62 9.32
C PRO A 30 -7.03 -23.81 8.39
N PRO A 31 -8.26 -23.89 7.82
CA PRO A 31 -8.51 -24.53 6.53
C PRO A 31 -8.08 -23.61 5.37
N GLY A 32 -7.86 -24.06 4.13
CA GLY A 32 -7.99 -25.41 3.58
C GLY A 32 -8.43 -25.33 2.11
N ALA A 33 -7.49 -25.41 1.16
CA ALA A 33 -7.71 -24.96 -0.22
C ALA A 33 -8.35 -26.00 -1.18
N LEU A 34 -9.11 -25.49 -2.15
CA LEU A 34 -9.66 -26.17 -3.34
C LEU A 34 -9.48 -25.24 -4.56
N GLY A 35 -9.28 -25.69 -5.81
CA GLY A 35 -9.08 -27.08 -6.24
C GLY A 35 -9.10 -27.34 -7.77
N ARG A 36 -8.10 -26.85 -8.53
CA ARG A 36 -7.89 -27.07 -10.00
C ARG A 36 -8.87 -26.26 -10.90
N ARG A 37 -8.68 -26.05 -12.22
CA ARG A 37 -7.89 -26.74 -13.28
C ARG A 37 -7.26 -25.77 -14.32
N ARG A 38 -6.44 -26.36 -15.21
CA ARG A 38 -5.87 -25.90 -16.52
C ARG A 38 -6.75 -24.90 -17.31
N GLY A 39 -6.24 -23.99 -18.15
CA GLY A 39 -4.84 -23.65 -18.51
C GLY A 39 -4.52 -23.78 -20.01
N GLU A 40 -3.83 -22.80 -20.62
CA GLU A 40 -3.39 -22.76 -22.02
C GLU A 40 -2.18 -21.78 -22.22
N ASP A 41 -1.41 -21.92 -23.31
CA ASP A 41 -0.13 -21.20 -23.54
C ASP A 41 -0.28 -19.92 -24.40
N PRO A 42 0.45 -18.81 -24.10
CA PRO A 42 0.46 -17.60 -24.92
C PRO A 42 1.53 -17.64 -26.04
N VAL A 43 1.14 -17.31 -27.27
CA VAL A 43 2.06 -17.09 -28.40
C VAL A 43 2.63 -15.66 -28.36
N PRO A 44 3.96 -15.44 -28.41
CA PRO A 44 4.54 -14.12 -28.25
C PRO A 44 4.63 -13.32 -29.57
N THR A 45 3.75 -12.32 -29.74
CA THR A 45 3.85 -11.35 -30.84
C THR A 45 4.75 -10.17 -30.47
N ARG A 46 5.96 -10.13 -31.03
CA ARG A 46 6.79 -8.91 -31.03
C ARG A 46 6.18 -7.84 -31.94
N LEU A 47 6.19 -6.59 -31.50
CA LEU A 47 6.33 -5.44 -32.40
C LEU A 47 7.52 -4.56 -31.95
N VAL A 48 8.03 -3.71 -32.85
CA VAL A 48 9.33 -3.03 -32.71
C VAL A 48 9.16 -1.52 -32.70
N ALA A 49 9.95 -0.85 -31.87
CA ALA A 49 9.84 0.58 -31.61
C ALA A 49 10.15 1.50 -32.82
N ARG A 50 9.40 2.59 -32.89
CA ARG A 50 9.84 3.94 -33.29
C ARG A 50 9.20 4.93 -32.31
N GLY A 51 9.80 6.06 -31.95
CA GLY A 51 11.05 6.64 -32.45
C GLY A 51 10.85 8.08 -32.89
N GLY A 52 10.51 8.98 -31.96
CA GLY A 52 10.25 10.40 -32.23
C GLY A 52 11.00 11.31 -31.27
N HIS A 53 12.10 11.91 -31.73
CA HIS A 53 12.79 12.98 -31.00
C HIS A 53 12.15 14.33 -31.33
N HIS A 54 11.76 15.10 -30.31
CA HIS A 54 11.85 16.56 -30.40
C HIS A 54 12.36 17.16 -29.08
N ARG A 55 13.46 17.92 -29.19
CA ARG A 55 13.92 18.85 -28.15
C ARG A 55 13.51 20.27 -28.56
N ALA A 56 12.95 21.02 -27.62
CA ALA A 56 13.04 22.48 -27.59
C ALA A 56 13.88 22.92 -26.38
N ARG A 57 14.35 24.18 -26.37
CA ARG A 57 15.21 24.76 -25.31
C ARG A 57 14.70 26.18 -24.92
N PRO A 58 15.15 26.77 -23.79
CA PRO A 58 14.22 27.43 -22.88
C PRO A 58 14.34 28.96 -22.71
N GLY A 59 13.29 29.55 -22.14
CA GLY A 59 13.28 30.82 -21.38
C GLY A 59 13.47 32.10 -22.20
N PRO A 60 13.55 33.29 -21.55
CA PRO A 60 13.29 33.62 -20.13
C PRO A 60 11.84 34.18 -19.95
N GLY A 61 11.30 34.50 -18.76
CA GLY A 61 11.86 34.56 -17.41
C GLY A 61 11.80 36.00 -16.84
N HIS A 62 11.23 36.20 -15.64
CA HIS A 62 11.24 37.48 -14.93
C HIS A 62 11.26 37.29 -13.40
N HIS A 63 12.00 38.15 -12.69
CA HIS A 63 12.10 38.13 -11.24
C HIS A 63 11.04 39.01 -10.56
N ASN A 64 10.67 38.64 -9.33
CA ASN A 64 10.52 39.63 -8.26
C ASN A 64 10.99 39.02 -6.90
N ARG A 65 11.32 39.87 -5.92
CA ARG A 65 11.96 39.46 -4.65
C ARG A 65 11.40 40.21 -3.44
N GLN A 66 11.14 39.47 -2.35
CA GLN A 66 11.20 39.91 -0.93
C GLN A 66 10.17 41.01 -0.54
N ALA A 67 9.80 41.25 0.73
CA ALA A 67 10.14 40.67 2.04
C ALA A 67 8.81 40.49 2.86
N THR A 68 8.73 40.07 4.14
CA THR A 68 9.70 39.95 5.25
C THR A 68 9.24 38.85 6.23
N GLU A 69 10.09 38.48 7.20
CA GLU A 69 9.80 37.54 8.28
C GLU A 69 8.93 38.16 9.40
N LEU A 70 8.24 37.33 10.21
CA LEU A 70 8.12 37.52 11.67
C LEU A 70 7.63 36.25 12.44
N ARG A 71 8.59 35.50 13.00
CA ARG A 71 8.53 34.63 14.20
C ARG A 71 7.49 33.48 14.33
N THR A 72 8.02 32.29 14.64
CA THR A 72 7.32 31.17 15.30
C THR A 72 7.03 31.45 16.79
N PRO A 73 6.17 30.63 17.44
CA PRO A 73 6.73 29.59 18.31
C PRO A 73 5.95 28.26 18.40
N LEU A 74 6.69 27.21 18.78
CA LEU A 74 6.29 25.93 19.40
C LEU A 74 5.45 24.90 18.60
N GLU A 75 5.85 23.64 18.79
CA GLU A 75 5.15 22.42 18.39
C GLU A 75 4.08 22.04 19.42
N LEU A 76 3.10 21.25 18.99
CA LEU A 76 2.32 20.39 19.89
C LEU A 76 1.76 19.20 19.11
N ASP A 77 2.04 18.00 19.59
CA ASP A 77 1.49 16.76 19.05
C ASP A 77 -0.02 16.70 19.23
N ALA A 78 -0.74 16.24 18.21
CA ALA A 78 -2.17 15.96 18.28
C ALA A 78 -2.51 14.73 17.41
N HIS A 79 -2.79 13.62 18.08
CA HIS A 79 -3.40 12.43 17.50
C HIS A 79 -4.61 12.03 18.35
N VAL A 80 -5.61 11.43 17.70
CA VAL A 80 -6.85 10.88 18.30
C VAL A 80 -7.83 11.92 18.83
N GLU A 81 -9.02 11.98 18.21
CA GLU A 81 -10.25 11.59 18.91
C GLU A 81 -11.35 11.14 17.93
N GLY A 82 -12.26 10.29 18.43
CA GLY A 82 -13.23 9.56 17.62
C GLY A 82 -13.90 8.44 18.41
N VAL A 83 -14.62 8.80 19.48
CA VAL A 83 -15.29 7.86 20.39
C VAL A 83 -16.62 7.41 19.79
N HIS A 84 -16.86 6.11 19.73
CA HIS A 84 -18.16 5.54 19.39
C HIS A 84 -18.97 5.28 20.66
N VAL A 85 -20.25 5.69 20.67
CA VAL A 85 -21.18 5.46 21.78
C VAL A 85 -22.40 4.73 21.22
N ASP A 86 -22.62 3.52 21.71
CA ASP A 86 -23.74 2.67 21.29
C ASP A 86 -24.85 2.72 22.36
N VAL A 87 -26.09 2.99 21.93
CA VAL A 87 -27.25 3.20 22.82
C VAL A 87 -28.43 2.38 22.30
N GLY A 88 -28.50 1.12 22.73
CA GLY A 88 -29.63 0.24 22.44
C GLY A 88 -30.73 0.35 23.50
N ASP A 89 -31.94 0.75 23.08
CA ASP A 89 -33.16 0.71 23.89
C ASP A 89 -34.23 -0.20 23.27
N HIS A 90 -34.87 -1.03 24.09
CA HIS A 90 -36.02 -1.87 23.71
C HIS A 90 -37.34 -1.18 24.11
N PRO A 91 -38.45 -1.50 23.40
CA PRO A 91 -39.64 -2.01 24.11
C PRO A 91 -40.42 -3.06 23.25
N PRO A 92 -41.61 -3.57 23.67
CA PRO A 92 -41.73 -4.58 24.73
C PRO A 92 -42.63 -5.80 24.34
N LEU A 93 -42.73 -6.80 25.21
CA LEU A 93 -43.61 -7.98 25.05
C LEU A 93 -44.99 -7.81 25.72
N HIS A 94 -46.07 -8.31 25.11
CA HIS A 94 -47.17 -9.00 25.84
C HIS A 94 -48.21 -9.78 24.97
N CYS A 95 -48.27 -11.11 25.20
CA CYS A 95 -49.45 -12.02 25.23
C CYS A 95 -50.53 -12.16 24.11
N ARG A 96 -50.72 -13.44 23.68
CA ARG A 96 -51.96 -14.17 23.29
C ARG A 96 -52.60 -13.87 21.90
N ASP A 97 -53.23 -14.82 21.20
CA ASP A 97 -53.52 -16.26 21.48
C ASP A 97 -53.56 -17.15 20.20
N ALA A 98 -53.35 -18.47 20.40
CA ALA A 98 -53.66 -19.68 19.59
C ALA A 98 -53.88 -19.66 18.05
N THR A 99 -53.22 -20.60 17.33
CA THR A 99 -53.90 -21.79 16.71
C THR A 99 -52.94 -22.89 16.21
N GLU A 100 -53.52 -24.05 15.87
CA GLU A 100 -53.02 -25.39 15.48
C GLU A 100 -52.10 -25.48 14.23
N ALA A 101 -51.46 -26.60 13.84
CA ALA A 101 -50.94 -27.81 14.52
C ALA A 101 -50.16 -28.72 13.53
N THR A 102 -49.39 -29.70 14.05
CA THR A 102 -48.57 -30.73 13.34
C THR A 102 -47.27 -30.20 12.69
N GLY A 103 -46.29 -31.02 12.29
CA GLY A 103 -46.20 -32.50 12.31
C GLY A 103 -44.79 -33.06 12.05
N GLN A 104 -44.65 -34.40 12.14
CA GLN A 104 -43.44 -35.20 11.88
C GLN A 104 -43.87 -36.66 11.56
N PRO A 105 -43.08 -37.53 10.88
CA PRO A 105 -41.90 -38.17 11.50
C PRO A 105 -40.77 -38.66 10.53
N ALA A 106 -39.82 -39.44 11.08
CA ALA A 106 -38.73 -40.21 10.42
C ALA A 106 -38.64 -41.63 11.08
N PRO A 107 -37.66 -42.53 10.83
CA PRO A 107 -36.61 -42.60 9.80
C PRO A 107 -36.92 -43.71 8.75
N PRO A 108 -36.42 -44.99 8.71
CA PRO A 108 -35.41 -45.75 9.48
C PRO A 108 -34.11 -46.07 8.66
N ALA A 109 -33.28 -47.04 9.10
CA ALA A 109 -32.11 -47.57 8.36
C ALA A 109 -31.86 -49.08 8.59
N PRO A 110 -31.23 -49.78 7.63
CA PRO A 110 -30.37 -50.95 7.92
C PRO A 110 -29.08 -50.97 7.06
N SER A 111 -28.09 -51.87 7.17
CA SER A 111 -27.42 -52.65 8.23
C SER A 111 -26.55 -53.71 7.51
N ASN A 112 -25.41 -54.12 8.08
CA ASN A 112 -24.78 -55.46 7.91
C ASN A 112 -24.19 -55.93 6.55
N ARG A 113 -22.86 -56.21 6.49
CA ARG A 113 -22.19 -57.56 6.59
C ARG A 113 -20.89 -57.70 5.78
N ILE A 114 -20.11 -58.73 6.14
CA ILE A 114 -18.75 -59.08 5.67
C ILE A 114 -18.82 -60.45 4.93
N PRO A 115 -18.03 -60.68 3.87
CA PRO A 115 -16.84 -61.56 3.91
C PRO A 115 -15.59 -60.87 3.29
N ASP A 116 -14.33 -61.08 3.67
CA ASP A 116 -13.54 -62.26 4.12
C ASP A 116 -12.99 -63.15 2.98
N LEU A 117 -11.79 -63.72 3.22
CA LEU A 117 -10.85 -64.52 2.38
C LEU A 117 -9.65 -63.77 1.76
N GLY A 118 -8.42 -64.27 1.98
CA GLY A 118 -7.20 -63.74 1.34
C GLY A 118 -5.84 -64.07 2.00
N SER A 119 -5.62 -65.32 2.43
CA SER A 119 -4.43 -65.79 3.17
C SER A 119 -3.06 -65.54 2.52
N GLY A 120 -2.03 -65.21 3.32
CA GLY A 120 -0.61 -65.32 2.93
C GLY A 120 0.34 -65.23 4.12
N LEU A 121 1.22 -66.24 4.31
CA LEU A 121 2.29 -66.21 5.32
C LEU A 121 3.57 -65.63 4.71
N PHE A 122 4.39 -64.92 5.50
CA PHE A 122 5.68 -65.43 6.00
C PHE A 122 6.32 -64.46 7.02
N ASP A 123 7.32 -64.95 7.75
CA ASP A 123 8.06 -64.27 8.82
C ASP A 123 9.54 -64.03 8.40
N VAL A 124 10.34 -63.43 9.28
CA VAL A 124 11.82 -63.38 9.32
C VAL A 124 12.54 -62.17 8.67
N SER A 125 13.08 -61.34 9.57
CA SER A 125 14.37 -60.62 9.54
C SER A 125 14.69 -59.57 8.45
N THR A 126 15.06 -58.38 8.92
CA THR A 126 15.74 -57.32 8.14
C THR A 126 17.22 -57.63 7.93
N GLY A 127 17.55 -58.40 6.90
CA GLY A 127 18.94 -58.62 6.47
C GLY A 127 19.59 -57.36 5.89
N SER A 128 20.73 -56.96 6.45
CA SER A 128 21.60 -55.91 5.90
C SER A 128 22.97 -56.46 5.51
N THR A 129 23.42 -56.14 4.29
CA THR A 129 24.76 -56.43 3.75
C THR A 129 25.04 -55.49 2.55
N GLN A 130 26.12 -54.70 2.54
CA GLN A 130 27.51 -55.02 2.11
C GLN A 130 27.66 -55.07 0.56
N GLU A 131 28.73 -54.62 -0.10
CA GLU A 131 30.08 -54.13 0.26
C GLU A 131 30.49 -52.94 -0.70
N ARG A 132 31.69 -52.32 -0.77
CA ARG A 132 33.09 -52.57 -0.33
C ARG A 132 33.80 -51.23 -0.01
N GLY A 133 34.83 -51.17 0.82
CA GLY A 133 35.33 -52.27 1.66
C GLY A 133 36.64 -51.99 2.44
N ALA A 134 36.71 -52.70 3.56
CA ALA A 134 37.90 -53.27 4.23
C ALA A 134 38.94 -52.37 4.96
N PRO A 135 39.57 -52.86 6.06
CA PRO A 135 40.34 -52.04 7.01
C PRO A 135 41.71 -52.65 7.40
N SER A 136 42.34 -52.22 8.51
CA SER A 136 42.42 -53.06 9.74
C SER A 136 43.48 -52.64 10.80
N ARG A 137 43.04 -52.78 12.07
CA ARG A 137 43.72 -53.20 13.34
C ARG A 137 45.15 -52.80 13.76
N ARG A 138 45.33 -52.97 15.08
CA ARG A 138 46.57 -52.89 15.87
C ARG A 138 47.43 -54.18 15.81
N GLU A 139 48.61 -54.04 16.43
CA GLU A 139 49.23 -54.95 17.43
C GLU A 139 50.45 -55.80 16.98
N GLU A 140 51.38 -55.91 17.95
CA GLU A 140 52.61 -56.71 18.04
C GLU A 140 53.55 -56.89 16.83
N LEU A 141 54.83 -56.53 17.02
CA LEU A 141 55.88 -57.56 17.19
C LEU A 141 57.24 -57.00 17.68
N SER A 142 58.00 -57.85 18.37
CA SER A 142 59.39 -57.62 18.83
C SER A 142 60.36 -58.49 18.01
N GLY A 143 61.53 -57.97 17.60
CA GLY A 143 62.28 -58.62 16.49
C GLY A 143 63.78 -58.36 16.26
N ARG A 144 64.60 -58.21 17.32
CA ARG A 144 66.08 -58.43 17.39
C ARG A 144 66.91 -58.66 16.08
N ARG A 145 68.02 -57.91 15.97
CA ARG A 145 69.45 -58.36 15.79
C ARG A 145 70.33 -57.09 15.90
N GLY A 146 71.54 -57.04 16.47
CA GLY A 146 72.49 -58.03 17.02
C GLY A 146 73.90 -57.68 16.48
N ARG A 147 74.98 -57.48 17.25
CA ARG A 147 75.61 -58.41 18.22
C ARG A 147 76.76 -57.73 19.03
N ARG A 148 76.93 -58.13 20.31
CA ARG A 148 78.22 -58.46 21.03
C ARG A 148 79.25 -57.31 21.24
N LEU A 149 80.22 -57.36 22.19
CA LEU A 149 80.87 -58.47 22.93
C LEU A 149 81.48 -57.97 24.28
N ALA A 150 81.79 -58.89 25.23
CA ALA A 150 82.58 -58.74 26.48
C ALA A 150 81.99 -57.80 27.59
N ALA A 151 82.08 -58.04 28.92
CA ALA A 151 83.03 -58.72 29.83
C ALA A 151 84.30 -57.89 30.16
N SER A 152 84.85 -57.84 31.37
CA SER A 152 84.53 -58.52 32.66
C SER A 152 85.27 -57.87 33.86
N VAL A 153 84.86 -58.16 35.12
CA VAL A 153 85.71 -58.15 36.37
C VAL A 153 86.21 -56.75 36.83
N LEU A 154 86.21 -56.32 38.10
CA LEU A 154 86.65 -56.95 39.37
C LEU A 154 85.93 -56.35 40.62
N SER A 155 86.01 -57.04 41.76
CA SER A 155 85.59 -56.58 43.11
C SER A 155 86.71 -56.80 44.14
N ILE A 156 86.57 -56.24 45.36
CA ILE A 156 87.45 -56.40 46.55
C ILE A 156 88.73 -55.53 46.49
N GLY A 157 89.20 -54.87 47.56
CA GLY A 157 88.55 -54.65 48.87
C GLY A 157 89.45 -54.04 49.97
N THR A 158 88.81 -53.71 51.10
CA THR A 158 89.31 -53.66 52.50
C THR A 158 90.63 -52.96 52.89
N ALA A 159 90.45 -51.93 53.74
CA ALA A 159 91.14 -51.68 55.02
C ALA A 159 92.63 -51.23 55.07
N GLY A 160 92.95 -50.40 56.07
CA GLY A 160 94.29 -49.92 56.40
C GLY A 160 94.27 -48.62 57.21
N ALA A 161 94.56 -48.69 58.51
CA ALA A 161 94.78 -47.55 59.40
C ALA A 161 96.07 -47.81 60.23
N VAL A 162 96.48 -46.85 61.08
CA VAL A 162 97.61 -46.98 62.07
C VAL A 162 99.01 -46.92 61.42
N LEU A 163 100.03 -46.16 61.88
CA LEU A 163 100.14 -45.04 62.86
C LEU A 163 101.53 -44.32 62.72
N ILE A 164 101.73 -43.23 63.50
CA ILE A 164 103.02 -42.68 64.02
C ILE A 164 104.01 -41.96 63.06
N GLY A 165 104.45 -40.76 63.50
CA GLY A 165 105.77 -40.15 63.21
C GLY A 165 105.90 -39.32 61.91
N GLY A 166 106.64 -38.20 61.88
CA GLY A 166 107.28 -37.44 62.96
C GLY A 166 108.09 -36.22 62.46
N VAL A 167 107.99 -35.10 63.18
CA VAL A 167 108.82 -33.86 63.17
C VAL A 167 109.70 -33.54 61.94
N ALA A 168 109.40 -32.41 61.28
CA ALA A 168 110.39 -31.51 60.70
C ALA A 168 109.91 -30.05 60.84
N ILE A 169 110.82 -29.10 61.09
CA ILE A 169 110.50 -27.69 61.34
C ILE A 169 111.04 -26.84 60.18
N GLY A 170 110.21 -25.92 59.65
CA GLY A 170 110.57 -24.99 58.58
C GLY A 170 109.74 -23.71 58.68
N ASP A 171 110.34 -22.56 58.36
CA ASP A 171 109.87 -21.26 58.85
C ASP A 171 108.74 -20.60 58.03
N GLN A 172 108.03 -19.66 58.66
CA GLN A 172 106.75 -19.08 58.23
C GLN A 172 106.89 -17.75 57.47
N ALA A 173 106.76 -17.79 56.15
CA ALA A 173 106.42 -16.59 55.38
C ALA A 173 104.93 -16.22 55.59
N ARG A 174 104.65 -15.09 56.26
CA ARG A 174 103.27 -14.64 56.56
C ARG A 174 102.44 -14.41 55.28
N PRO A 175 101.26 -15.05 55.12
CA PRO A 175 100.40 -14.82 53.95
C PRO A 175 99.68 -13.47 54.01
N ALA A 176 99.56 -12.81 52.87
CA ALA A 176 98.88 -11.52 52.75
C ALA A 176 97.35 -11.63 52.98
N ALA A 177 96.75 -10.65 53.65
CA ALA A 177 95.33 -10.64 53.96
C ALA A 177 94.45 -10.56 52.70
N ALA A 178 93.58 -11.55 52.49
CA ALA A 178 92.72 -11.63 51.32
C ALA A 178 91.75 -10.43 51.21
N LYS A 179 91.77 -9.74 50.05
CA LYS A 179 90.92 -8.56 49.79
C LYS A 179 89.44 -8.87 50.01
N ARG A 180 88.80 -8.11 50.90
CA ARG A 180 87.34 -8.18 51.14
C ARG A 180 86.58 -7.76 49.88
N ARG A 181 85.72 -8.63 49.35
CA ARG A 181 84.81 -8.34 48.23
C ARG A 181 83.33 -8.57 48.60
N PRO A 182 82.38 -8.05 47.81
CA PRO A 182 80.97 -8.47 47.80
C PRO A 182 80.79 -9.95 47.39
N ASP A 183 79.55 -10.43 47.48
CA ASP A 183 79.06 -11.77 47.05
C ASP A 183 77.52 -11.65 46.98
N LEU A 184 76.98 -11.09 45.88
CA LEU A 184 75.56 -10.81 45.68
C LEU A 184 74.84 -12.05 45.16
N VAL A 185 73.80 -12.49 45.85
CA VAL A 185 72.97 -13.61 45.41
C VAL A 185 71.48 -13.34 45.55
N GLU A 186 70.68 -13.84 44.62
CA GLU A 186 69.24 -13.84 44.77
C GLU A 186 68.78 -14.89 45.80
N ARG A 187 68.23 -14.42 46.93
CA ARG A 187 67.69 -15.30 47.98
C ARG A 187 66.33 -15.88 47.61
N SER A 188 65.52 -15.21 46.82
CA SER A 188 64.18 -15.65 46.40
C SER A 188 63.75 -14.86 45.17
N VAL A 189 63.11 -15.53 44.21
CA VAL A 189 62.36 -14.88 43.13
C VAL A 189 61.02 -15.60 42.97
N SER A 190 59.95 -14.83 42.86
CA SER A 190 58.59 -15.28 42.57
C SER A 190 57.91 -14.31 41.59
N HIS A 191 56.82 -14.74 40.98
CA HIS A 191 56.06 -13.93 40.03
C HIS A 191 54.56 -14.15 40.20
N ALA A 192 53.77 -13.27 39.60
CA ALA A 192 52.34 -13.46 39.35
C ALA A 192 51.93 -12.64 38.11
N PRO A 193 50.94 -13.11 37.31
CA PRO A 193 50.28 -14.42 37.38
C PRO A 193 51.11 -15.55 36.75
N ASP A 194 50.86 -16.81 37.14
CA ASP A 194 51.49 -17.98 36.51
C ASP A 194 50.97 -18.28 35.08
N VAL A 195 49.90 -17.60 34.61
CA VAL A 195 49.37 -17.71 33.24
C VAL A 195 49.15 -16.31 32.66
N VAL A 196 49.65 -16.07 31.45
CA VAL A 196 49.67 -14.72 30.84
C VAL A 196 49.71 -14.80 29.31
N ARG A 197 49.23 -13.77 28.60
CA ARG A 197 49.39 -13.63 27.13
C ARG A 197 50.58 -12.70 26.79
N PRO A 198 51.22 -12.82 25.61
CA PRO A 198 52.25 -11.87 25.15
C PRO A 198 51.78 -10.41 25.24
N GLY A 199 52.67 -9.48 25.64
CA GLY A 199 52.30 -8.08 25.95
C GLY A 199 51.70 -7.85 27.34
N GLY A 200 51.27 -8.92 28.03
CA GLY A 200 50.72 -8.88 29.37
C GLY A 200 51.72 -8.45 30.44
N ALA A 201 51.20 -7.96 31.57
CA ALA A 201 52.01 -7.58 32.72
C ALA A 201 52.36 -8.80 33.59
N LEU A 202 53.58 -8.80 34.12
CA LEU A 202 54.11 -9.79 35.07
C LEU A 202 54.71 -9.04 36.26
N HIS A 203 54.25 -9.36 37.47
CA HIS A 203 54.72 -8.75 38.71
C HIS A 203 55.78 -9.66 39.35
N ILE A 204 57.04 -9.22 39.31
CA ILE A 204 58.20 -10.00 39.78
C ILE A 204 58.61 -9.51 41.17
N ARG A 205 58.73 -10.42 42.15
CA ARG A 205 59.20 -10.11 43.50
C ARG A 205 60.49 -10.86 43.78
N ASP A 206 61.54 -10.15 44.18
CA ASP A 206 62.90 -10.72 44.34
C ASP A 206 63.58 -10.33 45.67
N ARG A 207 64.79 -10.86 45.93
CA ARG A 207 65.57 -10.57 47.14
C ARG A 207 67.08 -10.76 46.94
N ALA A 208 67.75 -9.79 46.34
CA ALA A 208 69.21 -9.69 46.39
C ALA A 208 69.72 -9.68 47.85
N LEU A 209 70.80 -10.41 48.13
CA LEU A 209 71.55 -10.40 49.41
C LEU A 209 73.04 -10.32 49.12
N ASN A 210 73.73 -9.35 49.74
CA ASN A 210 75.19 -9.35 49.81
C ASN A 210 75.67 -10.28 50.95
N LYS A 211 76.08 -11.50 50.62
CA LYS A 211 76.72 -12.47 51.55
C LYS A 211 78.19 -12.13 51.87
N GLY A 212 78.77 -11.16 51.17
CA GLY A 212 80.21 -10.94 51.09
C GLY A 212 80.86 -10.34 52.35
N ARG A 213 82.11 -9.91 52.19
CA ARG A 213 82.92 -9.29 53.26
C ARG A 213 83.11 -7.78 53.07
N ALA A 214 82.58 -7.19 51.98
CA ALA A 214 82.53 -5.75 51.71
C ALA A 214 81.12 -5.29 51.27
N ARG A 215 80.88 -3.97 51.22
CA ARG A 215 79.67 -3.36 50.63
C ARG A 215 79.75 -3.45 49.10
N ALA A 216 78.65 -3.81 48.44
CA ALA A 216 78.50 -3.69 47.00
C ALA A 216 78.14 -2.24 46.61
N GLY A 217 78.69 -1.76 45.49
CA GLY A 217 78.29 -0.51 44.85
C GLY A 217 76.91 -0.61 44.20
N SER A 218 76.63 0.24 43.21
CA SER A 218 75.37 0.13 42.46
C SER A 218 75.44 -1.03 41.47
N PHE A 219 74.38 -1.83 41.43
CA PHE A 219 74.21 -2.97 40.51
C PHE A 219 72.76 -3.04 40.02
N THR A 220 72.50 -3.89 39.03
CA THR A 220 71.14 -4.15 38.52
C THR A 220 70.72 -5.59 38.82
N VAL A 221 69.54 -5.80 39.38
CA VAL A 221 68.89 -7.12 39.37
C VAL A 221 68.17 -7.26 38.04
N GLY A 222 68.60 -8.20 37.20
CA GLY A 222 68.03 -8.47 35.88
C GLY A 222 67.02 -9.59 35.91
N PHE A 223 65.92 -9.43 35.16
CA PHE A 223 64.86 -10.43 35.04
C PHE A 223 64.86 -11.06 33.65
N TYR A 224 64.82 -12.38 33.60
CA TYR A 224 64.95 -13.17 32.38
C TYR A 224 63.93 -14.30 32.31
N LEU A 225 63.36 -14.54 31.13
CA LEU A 225 62.68 -15.79 30.82
C LEU A 225 63.63 -16.78 30.16
N THR A 226 63.48 -18.05 30.46
CA THR A 226 64.16 -19.17 29.80
C THR A 226 63.21 -20.34 29.67
N ARG A 227 63.38 -21.18 28.64
CA ARG A 227 62.64 -22.43 28.45
C ARG A 227 63.41 -23.61 29.07
N GLU A 228 64.72 -23.64 28.89
CA GLU A 228 65.62 -24.70 29.36
C GLU A 228 66.87 -24.08 30.00
N LEU A 229 67.23 -24.52 31.20
CA LEU A 229 68.46 -24.06 31.86
C LEU A 229 69.65 -24.92 31.41
N PRO A 230 70.86 -24.34 31.24
CA PRO A 230 71.25 -22.97 31.60
C PRO A 230 71.14 -21.92 30.47
N VAL A 231 70.87 -22.35 29.23
CA VAL A 231 71.07 -21.58 27.98
C VAL A 231 69.83 -20.74 27.61
N GLY A 232 69.93 -19.83 26.64
CA GLY A 232 68.76 -19.16 26.03
C GLY A 232 67.92 -18.31 26.99
N ARG A 233 68.50 -17.26 27.57
CA ARG A 233 67.82 -16.34 28.50
C ARG A 233 67.40 -15.05 27.80
N THR A 234 66.08 -14.80 27.69
CA THR A 234 65.52 -13.55 27.15
C THR A 234 65.32 -12.55 28.30
N ARG A 235 66.00 -11.40 28.27
CA ARG A 235 65.86 -10.36 29.31
C ARG A 235 64.53 -9.62 29.15
N ILE A 236 63.69 -9.63 30.17
CA ILE A 236 62.36 -8.97 30.18
C ILE A 236 62.31 -7.71 31.05
N GLY A 237 63.35 -7.42 31.83
CA GLY A 237 63.43 -6.19 32.62
C GLY A 237 64.52 -6.24 33.68
N GLY A 238 64.39 -5.40 34.70
CA GLY A 238 65.26 -5.39 35.86
C GLY A 238 65.04 -4.16 36.75
N ARG A 239 65.66 -4.15 37.94
CA ARG A 239 65.63 -3.03 38.89
C ARG A 239 67.04 -2.64 39.36
N LYS A 240 67.29 -1.35 39.58
CA LYS A 240 68.58 -0.86 40.08
C LYS A 240 68.64 -0.92 41.61
N VAL A 241 69.81 -1.28 42.14
CA VAL A 241 70.16 -1.15 43.57
C VAL A 241 71.30 -0.15 43.67
N SER A 242 71.19 0.85 44.55
CA SER A 242 72.18 1.95 44.67
C SER A 242 73.44 1.56 45.45
N SER A 243 73.29 0.80 46.54
CA SER A 243 74.35 0.02 47.18
C SER A 243 73.76 -1.08 48.05
N LEU A 244 74.53 -2.12 48.38
CA LEU A 244 74.09 -3.13 49.34
C LEU A 244 75.19 -3.47 50.36
N ALA A 245 74.92 -3.12 51.62
CA ALA A 245 75.83 -3.39 52.73
C ALA A 245 75.93 -4.89 53.03
N ARG A 246 77.08 -5.31 53.56
CA ARG A 246 77.35 -6.70 53.99
C ARG A 246 76.21 -7.24 54.86
N GLY A 247 75.70 -8.42 54.52
CA GLY A 247 74.65 -9.13 55.25
C GLY A 247 73.23 -8.56 55.09
N ARG A 248 73.04 -7.45 54.35
CA ARG A 248 71.72 -6.86 54.11
C ARG A 248 71.13 -7.36 52.80
N SER A 249 69.80 -7.45 52.76
CA SER A 249 69.02 -7.71 51.54
C SER A 249 68.41 -6.43 50.97
N SER A 250 68.14 -6.45 49.67
CA SER A 250 67.23 -5.53 48.99
C SER A 250 66.13 -6.37 48.34
N SER A 251 64.87 -6.05 48.60
CA SER A 251 63.70 -6.65 47.95
C SER A 251 62.82 -5.57 47.37
N ALA A 252 62.15 -5.87 46.25
CA ALA A 252 61.10 -5.06 45.66
C ALA A 252 60.11 -5.97 44.92
N THR A 253 58.99 -5.38 44.47
CA THR A 253 58.17 -5.93 43.39
C THR A 253 58.35 -5.02 42.18
N THR A 254 58.63 -5.60 41.01
CA THR A 254 58.82 -4.88 39.74
C THR A 254 57.83 -5.41 38.71
N THR A 255 57.00 -4.54 38.16
CA THR A 255 56.11 -4.88 37.04
C THR A 255 56.87 -4.78 35.73
N VAL A 256 56.83 -5.82 34.91
CA VAL A 256 57.38 -5.83 33.55
C VAL A 256 56.30 -6.26 32.56
N ARG A 257 56.35 -5.77 31.31
CA ARG A 257 55.51 -6.30 30.22
C ARG A 257 56.28 -7.34 29.44
N LEU A 258 55.65 -8.48 29.12
CA LEU A 258 56.27 -9.50 28.30
C LEU A 258 56.34 -9.07 26.82
N PRO A 259 57.37 -9.49 26.06
CA PRO A 259 57.42 -9.24 24.61
C PRO A 259 56.15 -9.76 23.91
N THR A 260 55.64 -9.01 22.93
CA THR A 260 54.42 -9.35 22.18
C THR A 260 54.63 -10.49 21.17
N ASN A 261 55.88 -10.74 20.77
CA ASN A 261 56.29 -11.84 19.91
C ASN A 261 56.72 -13.11 20.67
N LEU A 262 56.48 -13.17 21.99
CA LEU A 262 56.87 -14.30 22.83
C LEU A 262 56.02 -15.55 22.50
N ALA A 263 56.63 -16.56 21.88
CA ALA A 263 55.91 -17.75 21.42
C ALA A 263 55.33 -18.59 22.59
N SER A 264 54.10 -19.08 22.40
CA SER A 264 53.33 -19.87 23.38
C SER A 264 54.15 -21.06 23.92
N ALA A 265 54.41 -21.07 25.23
CA ALA A 265 55.15 -22.12 25.95
C ALA A 265 55.11 -21.86 27.47
N SER A 266 55.53 -22.87 28.25
CA SER A 266 55.93 -22.65 29.65
C SER A 266 57.36 -22.11 29.71
N TYR A 267 57.55 -21.04 30.49
CA TYR A 267 58.85 -20.41 30.76
C TYR A 267 59.16 -20.47 32.26
N ARG A 268 60.45 -20.51 32.61
CA ARG A 268 60.92 -20.22 33.98
C ARG A 268 61.42 -18.78 34.05
N LEU A 269 61.08 -18.09 35.14
CA LEU A 269 61.66 -16.79 35.48
C LEU A 269 62.97 -16.97 36.23
N ALA A 270 64.01 -16.26 35.82
CA ALA A 270 65.24 -16.07 36.58
C ALA A 270 65.40 -14.59 36.99
N ALA A 271 65.85 -14.36 38.21
CA ALA A 271 66.43 -13.10 38.65
C ALA A 271 67.94 -13.29 38.84
N CYS A 272 68.75 -12.34 38.36
CA CYS A 272 70.20 -12.32 38.55
C CYS A 272 70.59 -11.01 39.22
N ALA A 273 71.17 -11.08 40.42
CA ALA A 273 71.82 -9.92 41.01
C ALA A 273 73.08 -9.56 40.21
N ASP A 274 73.31 -8.27 40.00
CA ASP A 274 74.36 -7.74 39.12
C ASP A 274 74.41 -8.39 37.73
N ASP A 275 73.32 -8.23 36.98
CA ASP A 275 73.00 -8.98 35.75
C ASP A 275 73.93 -8.81 34.53
N ARG A 276 75.07 -8.15 34.72
CA ARG A 276 76.11 -7.83 33.72
C ARG A 276 77.52 -7.77 34.34
N ASP A 277 77.73 -8.39 35.50
CA ASP A 277 79.05 -8.52 36.16
C ASP A 277 79.81 -7.18 36.34
N HIS A 278 79.10 -6.12 36.74
CA HIS A 278 79.65 -4.77 36.93
C HIS A 278 80.35 -4.57 38.29
N VAL A 279 79.97 -5.34 39.31
CA VAL A 279 80.57 -5.35 40.65
C VAL A 279 81.50 -6.54 40.74
N LYS A 280 82.78 -6.30 41.03
CA LYS A 280 83.77 -7.39 41.14
C LYS A 280 83.64 -8.15 42.46
N GLU A 281 83.12 -9.37 42.40
CA GLU A 281 82.64 -10.15 43.55
C GLU A 281 83.67 -11.17 44.04
N ARG A 282 83.34 -11.91 45.11
CA ARG A 282 84.12 -13.09 45.54
C ARG A 282 83.83 -14.30 44.63
N HIS A 283 82.60 -14.39 44.14
CA HIS A 283 82.11 -15.44 43.27
C HIS A 283 81.24 -14.72 42.22
N GLU A 284 81.64 -14.77 40.95
CA GLU A 284 80.98 -14.00 39.87
C GLU A 284 79.84 -14.82 39.20
N HIS A 285 79.43 -15.96 39.79
CA HIS A 285 78.67 -17.02 39.10
C HIS A 285 77.53 -17.63 39.95
N ASN A 286 77.32 -17.17 41.18
CA ASN A 286 76.27 -17.65 42.10
C ASN A 286 75.10 -16.66 42.24
N ASN A 287 75.09 -15.61 41.42
CA ASN A 287 74.21 -14.46 41.56
C ASN A 287 72.75 -14.72 41.17
N CYS A 288 72.54 -15.63 40.22
CA CYS A 288 71.23 -15.95 39.65
C CYS A 288 70.45 -16.98 40.49
N ARG A 289 69.15 -16.73 40.68
CA ARG A 289 68.16 -17.71 41.15
C ARG A 289 66.99 -17.81 40.18
N VAL A 290 66.45 -19.01 40.05
CA VAL A 290 65.26 -19.31 39.24
C VAL A 290 64.05 -19.53 40.15
N ALA A 291 62.87 -19.10 39.70
CA ALA A 291 61.60 -19.34 40.36
C ALA A 291 61.20 -20.83 40.31
N SER A 292 60.47 -21.28 41.32
CA SER A 292 59.95 -22.66 41.39
C SER A 292 58.83 -22.89 40.38
N SER A 293 57.86 -21.97 40.30
CA SER A 293 56.74 -22.04 39.35
C SER A 293 57.11 -21.51 37.96
N THR A 294 56.43 -22.06 36.94
CA THR A 294 56.55 -21.69 35.53
C THR A 294 55.46 -20.72 35.11
N ILE A 295 55.81 -19.75 34.26
CA ILE A 295 54.88 -18.86 33.58
C ILE A 295 54.39 -19.57 32.30
N ARG A 296 53.11 -19.94 32.22
CA ARG A 296 52.49 -20.45 30.99
C ARG A 296 52.08 -19.27 30.12
N VAL A 297 52.86 -19.01 29.08
CA VAL A 297 52.53 -18.03 28.04
C VAL A 297 51.57 -18.68 27.05
N LEU A 298 50.35 -18.15 26.97
CA LEU A 298 49.33 -18.62 26.03
C LEU A 298 49.57 -18.10 24.61
N ALA A 299 48.87 -18.67 23.62
CA ALA A 299 48.84 -18.14 22.28
C ALA A 299 48.22 -16.71 22.22
N ARG A 300 48.63 -15.92 21.21
CA ARG A 300 47.88 -14.73 20.81
C ARG A 300 46.48 -15.17 20.40
N GLU A 301 45.48 -14.39 20.78
CA GLU A 301 44.13 -14.59 20.27
C GLU A 301 44.07 -14.44 18.75
N ARG A 302 43.21 -15.21 18.09
CA ARG A 302 43.17 -15.29 16.61
C ARG A 302 41.79 -15.47 16.00
N THR A 303 40.75 -15.77 16.78
CA THR A 303 39.36 -15.77 16.29
C THR A 303 39.01 -14.36 15.79
N PRO A 304 38.62 -14.17 14.52
CA PRO A 304 38.03 -12.91 14.08
C PRO A 304 36.68 -12.70 14.79
N PRO A 305 36.30 -11.44 15.09
CA PRO A 305 34.90 -11.14 15.38
C PRO A 305 34.07 -11.33 14.11
N THR A 306 32.74 -11.32 14.26
CA THR A 306 31.81 -11.24 13.13
C THR A 306 30.81 -10.11 13.31
N SER A 307 30.19 -9.67 12.22
CA SER A 307 29.06 -8.75 12.21
C SER A 307 28.11 -9.05 11.05
N ARG A 308 26.92 -8.46 11.10
CA ARG A 308 25.94 -8.53 10.02
C ARG A 308 25.00 -7.33 10.06
N ALA A 309 24.91 -6.58 8.95
CA ALA A 309 23.94 -5.50 8.80
C ALA A 309 22.51 -6.02 8.51
N SER A 310 21.52 -5.17 8.79
CA SER A 310 20.10 -5.34 8.48
C SER A 310 19.49 -3.98 8.15
N ALA A 311 18.60 -3.92 7.16
CA ALA A 311 17.96 -2.69 6.69
C ALA A 311 16.56 -3.00 6.14
N PRO A 312 15.66 -1.99 6.02
CA PRO A 312 14.42 -2.14 5.24
C PRO A 312 14.73 -2.54 3.80
N THR A 313 13.88 -3.34 3.15
CA THR A 313 14.07 -3.73 1.74
C THR A 313 13.70 -2.62 0.75
N LEU A 314 12.77 -1.75 1.15
CA LEU A 314 12.25 -0.63 0.37
C LEU A 314 11.92 0.52 1.33
N THR A 315 12.12 1.78 0.93
CA THR A 315 11.76 2.96 1.71
C THR A 315 11.71 4.21 0.84
N ASN A 316 10.94 5.22 1.25
CA ASN A 316 11.00 6.59 0.74
C ASN A 316 11.78 7.57 1.64
N SER A 317 12.41 7.09 2.72
CA SER A 317 13.26 7.93 3.57
C SER A 317 14.69 7.96 3.03
N THR A 318 15.18 9.16 2.68
CA THR A 318 16.62 9.38 2.43
C THR A 318 17.49 9.17 3.67
N SER A 319 16.90 9.04 4.86
CA SER A 319 17.58 8.61 6.08
C SER A 319 17.25 7.14 6.37
N ILE A 320 18.13 6.24 5.94
CA ILE A 320 17.96 4.79 6.05
C ILE A 320 18.61 4.31 7.36
N ARG A 321 17.81 3.73 8.25
CA ARG A 321 18.30 3.07 9.47
C ARG A 321 18.92 1.71 9.11
N ILE A 322 20.19 1.52 9.46
CA ILE A 322 20.94 0.28 9.28
C ILE A 322 21.28 -0.28 10.66
N ASP A 323 20.44 -1.17 11.18
CA ASP A 323 20.76 -1.96 12.37
C ASP A 323 21.86 -2.99 12.05
N TYR A 324 22.66 -3.39 13.04
CA TYR A 324 23.65 -4.45 12.87
C TYR A 324 23.74 -5.33 14.11
N THR A 325 24.14 -6.59 13.92
CA THR A 325 24.53 -7.52 14.99
C THR A 325 26.04 -7.75 14.93
N ALA A 326 26.68 -8.07 16.06
CA ALA A 326 28.12 -8.37 16.11
C ALA A 326 28.49 -9.32 17.26
N ASP A 327 29.47 -10.20 17.02
CA ASP A 327 30.03 -11.14 18.00
C ASP A 327 31.53 -10.90 18.21
N GLY A 328 31.93 -10.77 19.48
CA GLY A 328 33.32 -10.63 19.94
C GLY A 328 33.89 -11.90 20.59
N THR A 329 33.41 -13.09 20.20
CA THR A 329 33.83 -14.36 20.79
C THR A 329 35.34 -14.60 20.64
N GLY A 330 36.05 -14.49 21.76
CA GLY A 330 37.51 -14.61 21.87
C GLY A 330 38.20 -13.32 22.32
N SER A 331 37.75 -12.16 21.82
CA SER A 331 38.23 -10.85 22.30
C SER A 331 37.15 -9.77 22.17
N PRO A 332 36.92 -8.93 23.19
CA PRO A 332 35.91 -7.87 23.12
C PRO A 332 36.09 -6.96 21.91
N LEU A 333 34.98 -6.57 21.30
CA LEU A 333 34.94 -5.69 20.13
C LEU A 333 35.69 -4.38 20.38
N ASP A 334 36.38 -3.91 19.35
CA ASP A 334 37.06 -2.62 19.26
C ASP A 334 36.14 -1.58 18.62
N ARG A 335 35.60 -1.91 17.44
CA ARG A 335 34.66 -1.10 16.65
C ARG A 335 33.98 -1.93 15.55
N VAL A 336 32.89 -1.43 15.00
CA VAL A 336 32.25 -1.95 13.78
C VAL A 336 32.22 -0.85 12.72
N GLU A 337 32.56 -1.18 11.48
CA GLU A 337 32.62 -0.25 10.35
C GLU A 337 31.53 -0.57 9.33
N LEU A 338 30.74 0.44 8.92
CA LEU A 338 29.69 0.30 7.90
C LEU A 338 30.23 0.58 6.50
N TYR A 339 29.95 -0.33 5.58
CA TYR A 339 30.28 -0.19 4.16
C TYR A 339 29.00 -0.14 3.32
N VAL A 340 28.94 0.82 2.41
CA VAL A 340 27.79 1.05 1.53
C VAL A 340 28.23 1.15 0.08
N LYS A 341 27.47 0.49 -0.79
CA LYS A 341 27.47 0.69 -2.23
C LYS A 341 26.16 1.37 -2.60
N ALA A 342 26.25 2.56 -3.19
CA ALA A 342 25.11 3.37 -3.61
C ALA A 342 24.70 3.06 -5.07
N PRO A 343 23.50 3.50 -5.52
CA PRO A 343 23.09 3.42 -6.92
C PRO A 343 24.14 3.98 -7.88
N GLY A 344 24.37 3.27 -9.00
CA GLY A 344 25.37 3.65 -10.00
C GLY A 344 26.85 3.43 -9.61
N HIS A 345 27.17 3.15 -8.35
CA HIS A 345 28.55 2.81 -7.94
C HIS A 345 28.86 1.34 -8.24
N THR A 346 30.12 1.03 -8.54
CA THR A 346 30.61 -0.36 -8.71
C THR A 346 30.91 -1.03 -7.38
N ASP A 347 31.62 -0.31 -6.51
CA ASP A 347 32.30 -0.81 -5.31
C ASP A 347 31.70 -0.25 -4.02
N PHE A 348 31.95 -0.94 -2.91
CA PHE A 348 31.56 -0.49 -1.57
C PHE A 348 32.57 0.51 -1.00
N SER A 349 32.07 1.51 -0.29
CA SER A 349 32.85 2.53 0.41
C SER A 349 32.51 2.55 1.90
N LYS A 350 33.49 2.85 2.77
CA LYS A 350 33.20 3.02 4.20
C LYS A 350 32.51 4.36 4.43
N THR A 351 31.36 4.34 5.11
CA THR A 351 30.56 5.54 5.40
C THR A 351 30.56 5.90 6.88
N ALA A 352 30.48 4.91 7.78
CA ALA A 352 30.38 5.13 9.23
C ALA A 352 31.26 4.17 10.04
N THR A 353 31.41 4.43 11.34
CA THR A 353 32.17 3.61 12.29
C THR A 353 31.62 3.78 13.70
N ASP A 354 31.11 2.69 14.28
CA ASP A 354 30.75 2.62 15.70
C ASP A 354 32.01 2.27 16.49
N ALA A 355 32.54 3.25 17.21
CA ALA A 355 33.77 3.12 17.99
C ALA A 355 33.55 2.58 19.43
N SER A 356 32.34 2.14 19.78
CA SER A 356 32.03 1.50 21.08
C SER A 356 30.82 0.55 20.97
N PRO A 357 30.88 -0.45 20.07
CA PRO A 357 29.77 -1.36 19.79
C PRO A 357 29.38 -2.17 21.02
N ALA A 358 28.08 -2.36 21.24
CA ALA A 358 27.59 -3.26 22.28
C ALA A 358 27.78 -4.73 21.88
N THR A 359 27.83 -5.63 22.85
CA THR A 359 28.11 -7.08 22.64
C THR A 359 26.99 -7.86 21.95
N THR A 360 25.96 -7.18 21.46
CA THR A 360 24.82 -7.74 20.73
C THR A 360 24.58 -7.06 19.38
N GLY A 361 25.26 -5.94 19.08
CA GLY A 361 24.97 -5.10 17.92
C GLY A 361 24.80 -3.61 18.24
N GLY A 362 24.26 -2.87 17.27
CA GLY A 362 24.04 -1.43 17.31
C GLY A 362 23.31 -0.97 16.04
N HIS A 363 23.43 0.31 15.68
CA HIS A 363 22.87 0.83 14.42
C HIS A 363 23.68 2.01 13.87
N PHE A 364 23.39 2.33 12.61
CA PHE A 364 23.84 3.53 11.90
C PHE A 364 22.64 4.19 11.21
N ASP A 365 22.56 5.51 11.26
CA ASP A 365 21.65 6.26 10.41
C ASP A 365 22.41 6.73 9.16
N TYR A 366 22.03 6.23 7.99
CA TYR A 366 22.72 6.49 6.73
C TYR A 366 21.91 7.43 5.83
N THR A 367 22.51 8.57 5.45
CA THR A 367 21.89 9.50 4.50
C THR A 367 22.22 9.11 3.05
N ALA A 368 21.20 8.71 2.32
CA ALA A 368 21.24 8.28 0.93
C ALA A 368 21.32 9.48 -0.04
N THR A 369 22.53 10.01 -0.24
CA THR A 369 22.78 11.24 -1.03
C THR A 369 22.97 11.03 -2.53
N ALA A 370 22.89 9.79 -3.03
CA ALA A 370 23.03 9.50 -4.47
C ALA A 370 21.69 9.53 -5.24
N GLY A 371 20.57 9.73 -4.55
CA GLY A 371 19.21 9.61 -5.11
C GLY A 371 18.67 8.18 -5.05
N ASP A 372 17.58 7.93 -5.76
CA ASP A 372 16.81 6.68 -5.74
C ASP A 372 17.55 5.48 -6.37
N GLY A 373 17.04 4.29 -6.09
CA GLY A 373 17.57 3.00 -6.55
C GLY A 373 18.19 2.15 -5.45
N ASP A 374 18.88 1.07 -5.85
CA ASP A 374 19.38 0.04 -4.93
C ASP A 374 20.66 0.45 -4.19
N TYR A 375 20.56 0.58 -2.86
CA TYR A 375 21.67 0.62 -1.93
C TYR A 375 21.97 -0.78 -1.38
N ALA A 376 23.25 -1.10 -1.18
CA ALA A 376 23.70 -2.35 -0.59
C ALA A 376 24.64 -2.11 0.58
N PHE A 377 24.49 -2.89 1.65
CA PHE A 377 25.13 -2.67 2.94
C PHE A 377 25.87 -3.93 3.44
N TYR A 378 27.02 -3.75 4.07
CA TYR A 378 27.60 -4.76 4.96
C TYR A 378 28.39 -4.10 6.10
N THR A 379 28.61 -4.84 7.18
CA THR A 379 29.49 -4.41 8.29
C THR A 379 30.80 -5.19 8.35
N VAL A 380 31.82 -4.60 8.99
CA VAL A 380 33.10 -5.27 9.32
C VAL A 380 33.46 -5.01 10.77
N ALA A 381 33.55 -6.07 11.57
CA ALA A 381 33.96 -6.00 12.97
C ALA A 381 35.49 -6.04 13.17
N TYR A 382 35.94 -5.35 14.21
CA TYR A 382 37.33 -5.34 14.69
C TYR A 382 37.35 -5.70 16.18
N ASP A 383 38.37 -6.45 16.63
CA ASP A 383 38.52 -6.82 18.05
C ASP A 383 39.74 -6.17 18.73
N LYS A 384 39.74 -6.16 20.07
CA LYS A 384 40.83 -5.58 20.88
C LYS A 384 42.12 -6.43 20.90
N ALA A 385 42.12 -7.63 20.30
CA ALA A 385 43.34 -8.39 20.00
C ALA A 385 43.96 -7.98 18.64
N ARG A 386 43.28 -7.15 17.84
CA ARG A 386 43.56 -6.82 16.42
C ARG A 386 43.35 -7.99 15.46
N ASN A 387 42.29 -8.75 15.65
CA ASN A 387 41.67 -9.53 14.59
C ASN A 387 40.63 -8.65 13.88
N VAL A 388 40.35 -8.99 12.63
CA VAL A 388 39.44 -8.25 11.75
C VAL A 388 38.60 -9.27 11.01
N GLU A 389 37.31 -9.01 10.90
CA GLU A 389 36.39 -9.76 10.05
C GLU A 389 36.83 -9.67 8.57
N ALA A 390 36.59 -10.74 7.81
CA ALA A 390 36.75 -10.70 6.36
C ALA A 390 35.46 -10.12 5.74
N PRO A 391 35.52 -9.12 4.84
CA PRO A 391 34.33 -8.61 4.17
C PRO A 391 33.53 -9.73 3.51
N PRO A 392 32.19 -9.72 3.62
CA PRO A 392 31.36 -10.80 3.09
C PRO A 392 31.37 -10.82 1.56
N GLY A 393 31.18 -12.01 0.97
CA GLY A 393 31.16 -12.20 -0.49
C GLY A 393 29.92 -11.68 -1.22
N ALA A 394 28.96 -11.16 -0.46
CA ALA A 394 27.72 -10.53 -0.88
C ALA A 394 27.32 -9.50 0.21
N PRO A 395 26.49 -8.48 -0.09
CA PRO A 395 25.97 -7.60 0.96
C PRO A 395 25.17 -8.38 2.01
N ASP A 396 25.16 -7.87 3.24
CA ASP A 396 24.34 -8.40 4.31
C ASP A 396 22.86 -8.07 4.10
N ALA A 397 22.59 -6.85 3.62
CA ALA A 397 21.26 -6.30 3.36
C ALA A 397 21.28 -5.34 2.15
N THR A 398 20.10 -5.13 1.55
CA THR A 398 19.88 -4.21 0.43
C THR A 398 18.59 -3.44 0.63
N THR A 399 18.57 -2.17 0.24
CA THR A 399 17.42 -1.27 0.32
C THR A 399 17.27 -0.56 -1.01
N THR A 400 16.14 -0.72 -1.69
CA THR A 400 15.75 0.21 -2.75
C THR A 400 15.24 1.49 -2.08
N LEU A 401 15.82 2.63 -2.42
CA LEU A 401 15.25 3.94 -2.09
C LEU A 401 14.36 4.38 -3.25
N ASP A 402 13.18 4.89 -2.93
CA ASP A 402 12.27 5.48 -3.90
C ASP A 402 11.54 6.69 -3.30
N THR A 403 11.93 7.90 -3.72
CA THR A 403 11.36 9.17 -3.26
C THR A 403 10.41 9.81 -4.27
N ALA A 404 10.12 9.14 -5.39
CA ALA A 404 9.16 9.61 -6.38
C ALA A 404 7.74 9.34 -5.89
N ALA A 405 6.87 10.34 -5.95
CA ALA A 405 5.43 10.06 -5.84
C ALA A 405 4.96 9.35 -7.12
N PRO A 406 4.08 8.33 -7.01
CA PRO A 406 3.40 7.79 -8.18
C PRO A 406 2.48 8.84 -8.78
N THR A 407 2.01 8.60 -10.01
CA THR A 407 1.00 9.44 -10.65
C THR A 407 -0.20 8.62 -11.11
N SER A 408 -1.37 9.24 -11.15
CA SER A 408 -2.58 8.71 -11.77
C SER A 408 -3.41 9.81 -12.43
N SER A 409 -4.38 9.40 -13.24
CA SER A 409 -5.38 10.32 -13.80
C SER A 409 -6.61 9.51 -14.22
N ALA A 410 -7.79 9.98 -13.81
CA ALA A 410 -9.08 9.41 -14.19
C ALA A 410 -9.48 9.81 -15.63
N SER A 411 -10.35 9.02 -16.27
CA SER A 411 -10.91 9.29 -17.59
C SER A 411 -12.24 8.55 -17.76
N GLY A 412 -13.15 9.07 -18.60
CA GLY A 412 -14.46 8.45 -18.77
C GLY A 412 -15.19 8.94 -20.00
N ALA A 413 -16.51 8.70 -20.02
CA ALA A 413 -17.40 9.32 -20.99
C ALA A 413 -17.84 10.69 -20.47
N THR A 414 -17.69 11.74 -21.27
CA THR A 414 -18.09 13.12 -20.89
C THR A 414 -19.61 13.28 -20.70
N ALA A 415 -20.43 12.37 -21.26
CA ALA A 415 -21.85 12.25 -20.92
C ALA A 415 -22.33 10.80 -21.10
N ILE A 416 -23.34 10.39 -20.31
CA ILE A 416 -23.77 9.00 -20.13
C ILE A 416 -25.31 8.83 -20.10
N ASP A 417 -25.78 7.62 -20.39
CA ASP A 417 -27.18 7.20 -20.47
C ASP A 417 -27.55 6.15 -19.40
N ALA A 418 -26.82 6.10 -18.30
CA ALA A 418 -27.11 5.26 -17.14
C ALA A 418 -26.69 5.95 -15.83
N SER A 419 -27.32 5.59 -14.72
CA SER A 419 -26.93 6.04 -13.38
C SER A 419 -25.67 5.36 -12.82
N SER A 420 -24.98 4.54 -13.62
CA SER A 420 -23.69 3.93 -13.31
C SER A 420 -22.62 4.49 -14.25
N ILE A 421 -21.63 5.16 -13.68
CA ILE A 421 -20.52 5.80 -14.36
C ILE A 421 -19.31 4.86 -14.25
N GLN A 422 -18.84 4.33 -15.39
CA GLN A 422 -17.53 3.69 -15.44
C GLN A 422 -16.48 4.80 -15.52
N VAL A 423 -15.63 4.90 -14.50
CA VAL A 423 -14.48 5.80 -14.46
C VAL A 423 -13.22 4.96 -14.61
N ASP A 424 -12.65 4.97 -15.81
CA ASP A 424 -11.34 4.38 -16.07
C ASP A 424 -10.26 5.24 -15.37
N TYR A 425 -9.12 4.64 -15.08
CA TYR A 425 -7.95 5.40 -14.61
C TYR A 425 -6.66 4.83 -15.20
N THR A 426 -5.68 5.69 -15.40
CA THR A 426 -4.28 5.29 -15.65
C THR A 426 -3.44 5.59 -14.43
N ALA A 427 -2.38 4.82 -14.19
CA ALA A 427 -1.45 5.05 -13.08
C ALA A 427 -0.04 4.54 -13.40
N ASP A 428 0.98 5.25 -12.91
CA ASP A 428 2.39 4.86 -12.99
C ASP A 428 3.05 4.83 -11.59
N GLY A 429 3.78 3.74 -11.35
CA GLY A 429 4.63 3.52 -10.18
C GLY A 429 6.09 3.52 -10.59
N THR A 430 6.58 4.64 -11.14
CA THR A 430 8.00 4.83 -11.44
C THR A 430 8.78 4.90 -10.13
N GLY A 431 9.70 3.94 -9.93
CA GLY A 431 10.43 3.76 -8.68
C GLY A 431 10.04 2.43 -8.02
N SER A 432 8.84 2.38 -7.44
CA SER A 432 8.28 1.19 -6.81
C SER A 432 6.85 0.89 -7.27
N ALA A 433 6.51 -0.40 -7.28
CA ALA A 433 5.21 -0.85 -7.78
C ALA A 433 4.05 -0.31 -6.91
N LEU A 434 2.97 0.10 -7.56
CA LEU A 434 1.75 0.62 -6.95
C LEU A 434 1.23 -0.27 -5.81
N ASP A 435 0.74 0.36 -4.74
CA ASP A 435 0.03 -0.26 -3.61
C ASP A 435 -1.49 -0.20 -3.82
N LYS A 436 -2.02 0.99 -4.13
CA LYS A 436 -3.45 1.24 -4.34
C LYS A 436 -3.69 2.52 -5.16
N VAL A 437 -4.87 2.65 -5.76
CA VAL A 437 -5.37 3.90 -6.35
C VAL A 437 -6.73 4.21 -5.74
N GLN A 438 -6.97 5.48 -5.40
CA GLN A 438 -8.23 5.93 -4.77
C GLN A 438 -8.98 6.84 -5.73
N LEU A 439 -10.28 6.57 -5.95
CA LEU A 439 -11.16 7.45 -6.70
C LEU A 439 -11.78 8.49 -5.76
N TYR A 440 -11.71 9.74 -6.19
CA TYR A 440 -12.41 10.87 -5.60
C TYR A 440 -13.45 11.40 -6.58
N ALA A 441 -14.63 11.77 -6.06
CA ALA A 441 -15.72 12.32 -6.84
C ALA A 441 -16.32 13.56 -6.16
N GLN A 442 -16.81 14.49 -6.96
CA GLN A 442 -17.66 15.61 -6.57
C GLN A 442 -18.95 15.51 -7.38
N ALA A 443 -20.08 15.31 -6.71
CA ALA A 443 -21.39 15.18 -7.33
C ALA A 443 -22.06 16.56 -7.58
N PRO A 444 -23.09 16.63 -8.44
CA PRO A 444 -23.86 17.85 -8.67
C PRO A 444 -24.33 18.54 -7.38
N GLY A 445 -23.93 19.80 -7.20
CA GLY A 445 -24.26 20.61 -6.02
C GLY A 445 -23.33 20.45 -4.82
N GLU A 446 -22.38 19.51 -4.84
CA GLU A 446 -21.33 19.43 -3.81
C GLU A 446 -20.27 20.52 -3.99
N THR A 447 -19.61 20.91 -2.89
CA THR A 447 -18.61 22.01 -2.87
C THR A 447 -17.15 21.53 -2.80
N GLY A 448 -16.93 20.23 -2.86
CA GLY A 448 -15.60 19.61 -2.86
C GLY A 448 -15.69 18.09 -2.98
N PHE A 449 -14.54 17.45 -3.22
CA PHE A 449 -14.47 16.02 -3.53
C PHE A 449 -14.48 15.14 -2.28
N SER A 450 -15.16 14.00 -2.37
CA SER A 450 -15.14 12.92 -1.38
C SER A 450 -14.45 11.68 -1.97
N LYS A 451 -13.82 10.85 -1.12
CA LYS A 451 -13.22 9.58 -1.56
C LYS A 451 -14.31 8.50 -1.65
N VAL A 452 -14.58 8.00 -2.86
CA VAL A 452 -15.72 7.11 -3.13
C VAL A 452 -15.31 5.65 -3.38
N ALA A 453 -14.10 5.38 -3.90
CA ALA A 453 -13.62 4.01 -4.12
C ALA A 453 -12.11 3.85 -3.83
N THR A 454 -11.62 2.61 -3.82
CA THR A 454 -10.19 2.29 -3.65
C THR A 454 -9.86 0.94 -4.30
N ASP A 455 -9.09 0.96 -5.38
CA ASP A 455 -8.47 -0.24 -5.94
C ASP A 455 -7.25 -0.57 -5.09
N SER A 456 -7.28 -1.73 -4.44
CA SER A 456 -6.22 -2.20 -3.53
C SER A 456 -5.29 -3.24 -4.17
N SER A 457 -5.35 -3.41 -5.49
CA SER A 457 -4.40 -4.23 -6.27
C SER A 457 -4.30 -3.72 -7.73
N PRO A 458 -4.00 -2.42 -7.93
CA PRO A 458 -3.99 -1.79 -9.24
C PRO A 458 -2.98 -2.45 -10.19
N ALA A 459 -3.35 -2.60 -11.47
CA ALA A 459 -2.42 -3.02 -12.49
C ALA A 459 -1.49 -1.84 -12.87
N ALA A 460 -0.25 -2.16 -13.27
CA ALA A 460 0.79 -1.16 -13.60
C ALA A 460 0.55 -0.37 -14.92
N THR A 461 -0.70 -0.32 -15.38
CA THR A 461 -1.16 0.44 -16.55
C THR A 461 -2.49 1.15 -16.30
N GLY A 462 -3.10 1.00 -15.11
CA GLY A 462 -4.45 1.51 -14.84
C GLY A 462 -5.50 0.42 -14.55
N GLY A 463 -6.75 0.85 -14.43
CA GLY A 463 -7.93 0.03 -14.11
C GLY A 463 -9.22 0.82 -14.32
N HIS A 464 -10.32 0.44 -13.64
CA HIS A 464 -11.58 1.17 -13.66
C HIS A 464 -12.33 1.08 -12.32
N PHE A 465 -13.32 1.96 -12.16
CA PHE A 465 -14.26 2.00 -11.04
C PHE A 465 -15.69 2.13 -11.57
N ASP A 466 -16.63 1.43 -10.94
CA ASP A 466 -18.05 1.71 -11.10
C ASP A 466 -18.52 2.68 -10.01
N TYR A 467 -19.02 3.86 -10.41
CA TYR A 467 -19.57 4.86 -9.51
C TYR A 467 -21.07 5.07 -9.77
N THR A 468 -21.91 5.13 -8.73
CA THR A 468 -23.36 5.32 -8.88
C THR A 468 -23.75 6.78 -8.67
N ALA A 469 -24.37 7.38 -9.69
CA ALA A 469 -24.83 8.77 -9.75
C ALA A 469 -26.10 9.02 -8.92
N THR A 470 -25.98 8.96 -7.59
CA THR A 470 -27.12 9.05 -6.66
C THR A 470 -27.67 10.46 -6.44
N ALA A 471 -26.95 11.51 -6.85
CA ALA A 471 -27.41 12.90 -6.77
C ALA A 471 -28.35 13.31 -7.92
N GLY A 472 -28.51 12.46 -8.94
CA GLY A 472 -29.25 12.76 -10.17
C GLY A 472 -28.42 13.55 -11.19
N ASP A 473 -29.10 14.27 -12.08
CA ASP A 473 -28.52 15.01 -13.20
C ASP A 473 -27.46 16.06 -12.82
N GLY A 474 -26.55 16.29 -13.76
CA GLY A 474 -25.51 17.31 -13.70
C GLY A 474 -24.12 16.74 -13.87
N ASP A 475 -23.13 17.61 -13.63
CA ASP A 475 -21.71 17.30 -13.79
C ASP A 475 -21.16 16.55 -12.56
N TYR A 476 -20.70 15.32 -12.78
CA TYR A 476 -19.89 14.55 -11.83
C TYR A 476 -18.42 14.71 -12.19
N ALA A 477 -17.66 15.36 -11.31
CA ALA A 477 -16.23 15.58 -11.50
C ALA A 477 -15.43 14.51 -10.76
N PHE A 478 -14.36 13.99 -11.38
CA PHE A 478 -13.54 12.90 -10.84
C PHE A 478 -12.05 13.23 -10.83
N TYR A 479 -11.32 12.68 -9.85
CA TYR A 479 -9.87 12.50 -9.95
C TYR A 479 -9.38 11.24 -9.23
N THR A 480 -8.17 10.79 -9.54
CA THR A 480 -7.51 9.69 -8.81
C THR A 480 -6.32 10.13 -7.96
N VAL A 481 -5.99 9.33 -6.95
CA VAL A 481 -4.77 9.48 -6.12
C VAL A 481 -4.08 8.12 -6.00
N ALA A 482 -2.87 8.02 -6.55
CA ALA A 482 -2.03 6.83 -6.44
C ALA A 482 -1.21 6.77 -5.15
N TYR A 483 -0.93 5.54 -4.72
CA TYR A 483 -0.02 5.19 -3.62
C TYR A 483 0.93 4.09 -4.11
N ASP A 484 2.20 4.15 -3.71
CA ASP A 484 3.20 3.12 -4.01
C ASP A 484 3.56 2.26 -2.79
N LYS A 485 4.46 1.28 -3.00
CA LYS A 485 4.93 0.37 -1.95
C LYS A 485 6.15 0.90 -1.17
N ALA A 486 6.76 2.01 -1.59
CA ALA A 486 7.74 2.74 -0.79
C ALA A 486 7.09 3.61 0.29
N GLY A 487 5.80 3.93 0.11
CA GLY A 487 4.98 4.75 1.00
C GLY A 487 4.76 6.17 0.49
N ASN A 488 5.07 6.46 -0.79
CA ASN A 488 4.76 7.74 -1.39
C ASN A 488 3.29 7.82 -1.80
N VAL A 489 2.79 9.04 -1.87
CA VAL A 489 1.40 9.37 -2.18
C VAL A 489 1.41 10.49 -3.20
N GLU A 490 0.58 10.36 -4.23
CA GLU A 490 0.29 11.42 -5.18
C GLU A 490 -0.33 12.64 -4.48
N ALA A 491 0.03 13.84 -4.94
CA ALA A 491 -0.64 15.05 -4.52
C ALA A 491 -1.95 15.22 -5.32
N ALA A 492 -3.09 15.33 -4.63
CA ALA A 492 -4.39 15.53 -5.28
C ALA A 492 -4.34 16.72 -6.26
N PRO A 493 -4.90 16.58 -7.49
CA PRO A 493 -4.77 17.60 -8.52
C PRO A 493 -5.56 18.87 -8.20
N GLY A 494 -5.14 20.00 -8.81
CA GLY A 494 -5.76 21.32 -8.62
C GLY A 494 -7.08 21.53 -9.38
N SER A 495 -7.51 20.52 -10.12
CA SER A 495 -8.75 20.41 -10.89
C SER A 495 -9.13 18.91 -10.96
N PRO A 496 -10.36 18.53 -11.30
CA PRO A 496 -10.63 17.16 -11.73
C PRO A 496 -9.74 16.75 -12.92
N ASP A 497 -9.56 15.44 -13.07
CA ASP A 497 -9.02 14.81 -14.27
C ASP A 497 -10.10 14.74 -15.37
N GLU A 498 -11.34 14.43 -14.99
CA GLU A 498 -12.47 14.12 -15.87
C GLU A 498 -13.78 14.72 -15.31
N THR A 499 -14.74 15.03 -16.19
CA THR A 499 -16.10 15.42 -15.79
C THR A 499 -17.14 14.74 -16.69
N THR A 500 -18.03 13.95 -16.07
CA THR A 500 -19.14 13.27 -16.73
C THR A 500 -20.47 13.93 -16.40
N THR A 501 -21.18 14.44 -17.41
CA THR A 501 -22.54 14.97 -17.25
C THR A 501 -23.58 13.86 -17.37
N LEU A 502 -24.37 13.62 -16.33
CA LEU A 502 -25.60 12.81 -16.42
C LEU A 502 -26.77 13.72 -16.84
N THR A 503 -27.51 13.32 -17.88
CA THR A 503 -28.64 14.09 -18.43
C THR A 503 -29.87 13.20 -18.61
N THR A 504 -30.99 13.62 -18.04
CA THR A 504 -32.27 12.91 -18.03
C THR A 504 -33.39 13.83 -18.54
N LEU A 505 -34.33 13.27 -19.29
CA LEU A 505 -35.54 13.93 -19.77
C LEU A 505 -36.77 13.12 -19.33
N LEU A 506 -37.77 13.81 -18.76
CA LEU A 506 -39.01 13.23 -18.25
C LEU A 506 -40.20 13.73 -19.07
N ALA A 507 -40.98 12.84 -19.68
CA ALA A 507 -42.02 13.19 -20.63
C ALA A 507 -43.38 12.52 -20.36
N ALA A 508 -44.46 13.30 -20.45
CA ALA A 508 -45.83 12.82 -20.70
C ALA A 508 -46.71 13.93 -21.31
N GLY A 509 -47.78 13.56 -22.00
CA GLY A 509 -48.88 14.44 -22.39
C GLY A 509 -50.15 14.16 -21.57
N ASP A 510 -51.21 14.93 -21.84
CA ASP A 510 -52.58 14.58 -21.45
C ASP A 510 -52.74 14.51 -19.91
N ILE A 511 -52.44 15.63 -19.25
CA ILE A 511 -51.97 15.64 -17.86
C ILE A 511 -53.08 15.89 -16.83
N ALA A 512 -53.64 17.11 -16.77
CA ALA A 512 -54.47 17.54 -15.64
C ALA A 512 -55.89 18.00 -16.07
N GLY A 513 -56.90 17.19 -15.78
CA GLY A 513 -58.32 17.55 -15.82
C GLY A 513 -58.86 18.07 -14.49
N ASP A 514 -60.17 18.35 -14.44
CA ASP A 514 -60.85 18.89 -13.24
C ASP A 514 -60.72 17.95 -12.02
N PRO A 515 -60.10 18.40 -10.91
CA PRO A 515 -60.04 17.67 -9.63
C PRO A 515 -61.41 17.25 -9.06
N SER A 516 -62.52 17.87 -9.48
CA SER A 516 -63.87 17.41 -9.11
C SER A 516 -64.29 16.11 -9.81
N THR A 517 -63.65 15.78 -10.93
CA THR A 517 -63.92 14.59 -11.76
C THR A 517 -62.80 13.54 -11.71
N GLY A 518 -61.59 13.94 -11.28
CA GLY A 518 -60.40 13.10 -11.26
C GLY A 518 -59.47 13.35 -12.45
N GLY A 519 -58.40 12.54 -12.56
CA GLY A 519 -57.43 12.66 -13.64
C GLY A 519 -56.56 13.92 -13.57
N THR A 520 -55.99 14.20 -12.40
CA THR A 520 -55.30 15.47 -12.06
C THR A 520 -53.79 15.49 -12.37
N GLY A 521 -53.23 14.37 -12.84
CA GLY A 521 -51.78 14.18 -12.98
C GLY A 521 -51.00 14.18 -11.65
N ALA A 522 -51.67 13.97 -10.51
CA ALA A 522 -51.02 13.99 -9.19
C ALA A 522 -50.05 12.81 -9.00
N ASP A 523 -50.41 11.61 -9.45
CA ASP A 523 -49.58 10.41 -9.27
C ASP A 523 -48.34 10.42 -10.18
N THR A 524 -48.45 10.97 -11.40
CA THR A 524 -47.31 11.20 -12.30
C THR A 524 -46.42 12.35 -11.80
N ALA A 525 -47.01 13.41 -11.23
CA ALA A 525 -46.26 14.45 -10.53
C ALA A 525 -45.46 13.87 -9.35
N ALA A 526 -46.01 12.89 -8.62
CA ALA A 526 -45.30 12.21 -7.54
C ALA A 526 -44.10 11.37 -8.05
N LEU A 527 -44.14 10.83 -9.27
CA LEU A 527 -42.98 10.18 -9.91
C LEU A 527 -41.88 11.21 -10.25
N ILE A 528 -42.28 12.35 -10.83
CA ILE A 528 -41.37 13.44 -11.24
C ILE A 528 -40.74 14.13 -10.03
N GLN A 529 -41.45 14.25 -8.91
CA GLN A 529 -40.92 14.79 -7.65
C GLN A 529 -39.74 13.98 -7.09
N GLN A 530 -39.62 12.70 -7.46
CA GLN A 530 -38.55 11.80 -7.03
C GLN A 530 -37.34 11.79 -7.99
N ARG A 531 -37.36 12.59 -9.06
CA ARG A 531 -36.42 12.52 -10.19
C ARG A 531 -35.83 13.87 -10.57
N ALA A 532 -34.55 13.87 -10.91
CA ALA A 532 -33.85 15.01 -11.50
C ALA A 532 -34.25 15.22 -12.98
N GLY A 533 -33.50 16.05 -13.71
CA GLY A 533 -33.62 16.20 -15.16
C GLY A 533 -34.72 17.11 -15.69
N GLN A 534 -34.72 17.28 -17.01
CA GLN A 534 -35.57 18.20 -17.77
C GLN A 534 -36.97 17.63 -17.95
N VAL A 535 -38.00 18.28 -17.41
CA VAL A 535 -39.40 17.89 -17.68
C VAL A 535 -39.82 18.47 -19.03
N VAL A 536 -40.45 17.66 -19.88
CA VAL A 536 -41.19 18.12 -21.05
C VAL A 536 -42.66 17.72 -20.93
N THR A 537 -43.55 18.53 -21.48
CA THR A 537 -44.98 18.18 -21.59
C THR A 537 -45.34 18.03 -23.07
N LEU A 538 -46.07 16.98 -23.39
CA LEU A 538 -46.38 16.59 -24.78
C LEU A 538 -47.76 17.11 -25.23
N GLY A 539 -48.15 18.31 -24.79
CA GLY A 539 -49.47 18.92 -25.05
C GLY A 539 -50.60 18.44 -24.14
N ASP A 540 -51.76 19.11 -24.25
CA ASP A 540 -52.96 18.89 -23.43
C ASP A 540 -52.65 18.89 -21.92
N ASN A 541 -52.04 19.98 -21.48
CA ASN A 541 -51.49 20.18 -20.14
C ASN A 541 -52.61 20.40 -19.11
N ALA A 542 -53.53 21.32 -19.41
CA ALA A 542 -54.67 21.70 -18.59
C ALA A 542 -55.96 21.44 -19.40
N TYR A 543 -56.58 20.29 -19.15
CA TYR A 543 -57.06 19.47 -20.26
C TYR A 543 -58.31 19.96 -20.98
N ASP A 544 -59.33 20.51 -20.32
CA ASP A 544 -60.62 20.67 -21.01
C ASP A 544 -60.58 21.83 -22.05
N ASN A 545 -59.98 22.98 -21.72
CA ASN A 545 -59.88 24.14 -22.63
C ASN A 545 -58.55 24.92 -22.58
N GLY A 546 -57.54 24.48 -21.81
CA GLY A 546 -56.24 25.16 -21.69
C GLY A 546 -56.29 26.62 -21.25
N THR A 547 -57.35 27.06 -20.56
CA THR A 547 -57.49 28.42 -20.05
C THR A 547 -56.53 28.68 -18.88
N LEU A 548 -56.23 29.95 -18.62
CA LEU A 548 -55.41 30.34 -17.47
C LEU A 548 -56.04 29.89 -16.13
N THR A 549 -57.37 29.80 -16.05
CA THR A 549 -58.07 29.27 -14.88
C THR A 549 -57.80 27.78 -14.68
N GLU A 550 -57.90 26.97 -15.74
CA GLU A 550 -57.62 25.53 -15.68
C GLU A 550 -56.13 25.29 -15.39
N PHE A 551 -55.22 26.05 -16.01
CA PHE A 551 -53.80 26.01 -15.68
C PHE A 551 -53.52 26.30 -14.20
N THR A 552 -54.07 27.40 -13.66
CA THR A 552 -53.87 27.80 -12.25
C THR A 552 -54.61 26.94 -11.23
N SER A 553 -55.65 26.20 -11.64
CA SER A 553 -56.51 25.43 -10.73
C SER A 553 -56.28 23.92 -10.78
N TRP A 554 -55.78 23.39 -11.90
CA TRP A 554 -55.66 21.95 -12.15
C TRP A 554 -54.21 21.51 -12.38
N TYR A 555 -53.46 22.22 -13.25
CA TYR A 555 -52.06 21.89 -13.54
C TYR A 555 -51.08 22.45 -12.49
N ASP A 556 -51.26 23.70 -12.06
CA ASP A 556 -50.36 24.37 -11.11
C ASP A 556 -50.22 23.64 -9.76
N PRO A 557 -51.30 23.06 -9.18
CA PRO A 557 -51.21 22.29 -7.93
C PRO A 557 -50.50 20.92 -8.05
N THR A 558 -50.23 20.41 -9.26
CA THR A 558 -49.56 19.11 -9.48
C THR A 558 -48.24 19.29 -10.23
N TRP A 559 -48.27 19.40 -11.56
CA TRP A 559 -47.07 19.54 -12.40
C TRP A 559 -46.46 20.96 -12.36
N GLY A 560 -47.21 21.97 -11.92
CA GLY A 560 -46.70 23.34 -11.73
C GLY A 560 -45.53 23.45 -10.76
N ALA A 561 -45.41 22.51 -9.81
CA ALA A 561 -44.25 22.39 -8.93
C ALA A 561 -42.91 22.27 -9.67
N PHE A 562 -42.92 21.77 -10.92
CA PHE A 562 -41.72 21.56 -11.74
C PHE A 562 -41.52 22.63 -12.81
N LYS A 563 -42.37 23.67 -12.86
CA LYS A 563 -42.40 24.69 -13.93
C LYS A 563 -41.07 25.38 -14.21
N SER A 564 -40.21 25.53 -13.20
CA SER A 564 -38.83 26.06 -13.34
C SER A 564 -37.92 25.19 -14.21
N ARG A 565 -38.24 23.90 -14.33
CA ARG A 565 -37.57 22.88 -15.15
C ARG A 565 -38.53 22.23 -16.16
N THR A 566 -39.57 22.93 -16.61
CA THR A 566 -40.49 22.46 -17.65
C THR A 566 -40.22 23.16 -18.98
N LYS A 567 -40.12 22.37 -20.06
CA LYS A 567 -40.13 22.82 -21.46
C LYS A 567 -41.40 22.27 -22.11
N PRO A 568 -42.47 23.08 -22.25
CA PRO A 568 -43.77 22.58 -22.65
C PRO A 568 -43.99 22.63 -24.17
N SER A 569 -44.84 21.74 -24.69
CA SER A 569 -45.53 21.92 -25.98
C SER A 569 -47.04 22.12 -25.80
N ALA A 570 -47.70 22.61 -26.84
CA ALA A 570 -49.16 22.81 -26.89
C ALA A 570 -49.86 21.70 -27.70
N GLY A 571 -51.01 21.26 -27.21
CA GLY A 571 -51.93 20.35 -27.88
C GLY A 571 -53.18 21.03 -28.42
N ASN A 572 -54.22 20.25 -28.73
CA ASN A 572 -55.47 20.77 -29.27
C ASN A 572 -56.26 21.58 -28.24
N ARG A 573 -56.17 21.23 -26.95
CA ARG A 573 -56.99 21.84 -25.89
C ARG A 573 -56.49 23.23 -25.52
N GLU A 574 -55.17 23.45 -25.55
CA GLU A 574 -54.61 24.79 -25.42
C GLU A 574 -55.22 25.78 -26.44
N TYR A 575 -55.46 25.31 -27.67
CA TYR A 575 -56.05 26.08 -28.76
C TYR A 575 -57.58 26.21 -28.72
N ASN A 576 -58.27 25.59 -27.75
CA ASN A 576 -59.66 25.96 -27.42
C ASN A 576 -59.74 27.40 -26.88
N THR A 577 -58.64 27.96 -26.36
CA THR A 577 -58.49 29.42 -26.21
C THR A 577 -57.89 30.06 -27.47
N SER A 578 -58.44 31.20 -27.88
CA SER A 578 -57.95 31.96 -29.03
C SER A 578 -56.45 32.28 -28.88
N GLY A 579 -55.64 31.78 -29.82
CA GLY A 579 -54.18 31.94 -29.80
C GLY A 579 -53.47 31.24 -28.64
N ALA A 580 -54.06 30.22 -28.03
CA ALA A 580 -53.55 29.51 -26.85
C ALA A 580 -53.17 30.45 -25.68
N ALA A 581 -53.99 31.49 -25.47
CA ALA A 581 -53.70 32.57 -24.52
C ALA A 581 -53.55 32.11 -23.06
N GLY A 582 -54.20 31.01 -22.65
CA GLY A 582 -54.03 30.44 -21.32
C GLY A 582 -52.66 29.79 -21.13
N TYR A 583 -52.23 28.99 -22.11
CA TYR A 583 -50.92 28.32 -22.17
C TYR A 583 -49.76 29.32 -22.17
N PHE A 584 -49.74 30.27 -23.11
CA PHE A 584 -48.68 31.29 -23.17
C PHE A 584 -48.74 32.25 -21.98
N GLY A 585 -49.94 32.52 -21.44
CA GLY A 585 -50.11 33.31 -20.22
C GLY A 585 -49.57 32.60 -18.96
N TYR A 586 -49.64 31.27 -18.91
CA TYR A 586 -49.13 30.46 -17.80
C TYR A 586 -47.63 30.21 -17.90
N PHE A 587 -47.14 29.65 -19.01
CA PHE A 587 -45.73 29.27 -19.17
C PHE A 587 -44.81 30.44 -19.56
N GLY A 588 -45.35 31.49 -20.18
CA GLY A 588 -44.57 32.64 -20.64
C GLY A 588 -43.45 32.21 -21.59
N ALA A 589 -42.24 32.75 -21.37
CA ALA A 589 -41.07 32.51 -22.23
C ALA A 589 -40.60 31.03 -22.27
N ALA A 590 -41.04 30.17 -21.35
CA ALA A 590 -40.73 28.73 -21.42
C ALA A 590 -41.38 28.05 -22.64
N ALA A 591 -42.52 28.56 -23.10
CA ALA A 591 -43.25 28.09 -24.28
C ALA A 591 -42.77 28.72 -25.61
N GLY A 592 -41.63 29.42 -25.60
CA GLY A 592 -41.06 30.07 -26.78
C GLY A 592 -41.80 31.35 -27.21
N ASP A 593 -41.82 31.61 -28.51
CA ASP A 593 -42.52 32.75 -29.12
C ASP A 593 -44.03 32.48 -29.16
N SER A 594 -44.82 33.32 -28.48
CA SER A 594 -46.28 33.15 -28.38
C SER A 594 -47.06 33.38 -29.68
N THR A 595 -46.39 33.79 -30.76
CA THR A 595 -46.97 33.79 -32.12
C THR A 595 -46.76 32.46 -32.86
N LYS A 596 -46.02 31.51 -32.27
CA LYS A 596 -45.54 30.26 -32.90
C LYS A 596 -45.78 29.02 -32.07
N GLY A 597 -45.43 29.04 -30.78
CA GLY A 597 -45.47 27.87 -29.88
C GLY A 597 -44.50 26.74 -30.21
N TYR A 598 -43.54 26.97 -31.11
CA TYR A 598 -42.45 26.06 -31.44
C TYR A 598 -41.10 26.75 -31.22
N TYR A 599 -40.11 25.99 -30.77
CA TYR A 599 -38.78 26.48 -30.37
C TYR A 599 -37.78 25.31 -30.24
N SER A 600 -36.49 25.62 -30.19
CA SER A 600 -35.42 24.63 -29.94
C SER A 600 -34.55 25.03 -28.75
N TYR A 601 -33.84 24.05 -28.20
CA TYR A 601 -32.83 24.21 -27.17
C TYR A 601 -31.90 23.00 -27.14
N ASP A 602 -30.69 23.20 -26.63
CA ASP A 602 -29.77 22.10 -26.38
C ASP A 602 -29.91 21.61 -24.93
N LEU A 603 -29.72 20.30 -24.72
CA LEU A 603 -29.77 19.65 -23.41
C LEU A 603 -28.61 18.65 -23.32
N GLY A 604 -27.57 19.00 -22.57
CA GLY A 604 -26.31 18.26 -22.58
C GLY A 604 -25.70 18.25 -23.98
N ALA A 605 -25.57 17.06 -24.58
CA ALA A 605 -25.07 16.84 -25.93
C ALA A 605 -26.18 16.57 -26.97
N TRP A 606 -27.45 16.87 -26.64
CA TRP A 606 -28.60 16.67 -27.53
C TRP A 606 -29.15 18.00 -28.02
N HIS A 607 -29.52 18.05 -29.29
CA HIS A 607 -30.36 19.12 -29.83
C HIS A 607 -31.84 18.73 -29.69
N ILE A 608 -32.68 19.61 -29.15
CA ILE A 608 -34.09 19.31 -28.88
C ILE A 608 -35.03 20.36 -29.50
N ALA A 609 -36.00 19.90 -30.28
CA ALA A 609 -37.03 20.73 -30.91
C ALA A 609 -38.44 20.47 -30.35
N ALA A 610 -39.04 21.50 -29.77
CA ALA A 610 -40.46 21.52 -29.38
C ALA A 610 -41.29 22.05 -30.56
N LEU A 611 -42.20 21.24 -31.11
CA LEU A 611 -43.04 21.58 -32.25
C LEU A 611 -44.52 21.73 -31.84
N ASN A 612 -45.29 22.38 -32.70
CA ASN A 612 -46.67 22.77 -32.42
C ASN A 612 -47.63 22.20 -33.47
N SER A 613 -48.23 21.05 -33.14
CA SER A 613 -49.32 20.45 -33.93
C SER A 613 -50.69 21.07 -33.63
N ASN A 614 -50.83 21.84 -32.54
CA ASN A 614 -52.07 22.54 -32.16
C ASN A 614 -53.32 21.67 -32.31
N SER A 615 -54.31 22.11 -33.10
CA SER A 615 -55.51 21.33 -33.45
C SER A 615 -55.39 20.88 -34.89
N ASN A 616 -54.83 19.69 -35.14
CA ASN A 616 -54.55 19.12 -36.47
C ASN A 616 -53.89 20.14 -37.43
N CYS A 617 -52.88 20.86 -36.92
CA CYS A 617 -52.07 21.83 -37.66
C CYS A 617 -52.85 22.96 -38.36
N SER A 618 -54.03 23.31 -37.83
CA SER A 618 -54.94 24.31 -38.41
C SER A 618 -54.65 25.76 -38.03
N SER A 619 -54.13 26.00 -36.82
CA SER A 619 -53.78 27.34 -36.32
C SER A 619 -52.32 27.70 -36.63
N ILE A 620 -51.40 26.75 -36.44
CA ILE A 620 -50.00 26.82 -36.89
C ILE A 620 -49.78 25.66 -37.85
N SER A 621 -49.34 25.95 -39.08
CA SER A 621 -49.27 24.91 -40.12
C SER A 621 -48.02 24.04 -40.01
N CYS A 622 -48.21 22.73 -40.14
CA CYS A 622 -47.16 21.71 -40.20
C CYS A 622 -46.82 21.28 -41.64
N ALA A 623 -47.44 21.90 -42.66
CA ALA A 623 -47.26 21.56 -44.05
C ALA A 623 -45.81 21.81 -44.53
N GLY A 624 -45.34 21.04 -45.51
CA GLY A 624 -44.03 21.28 -46.12
C GLY A 624 -43.96 22.67 -46.76
N GLY A 625 -42.95 23.45 -46.40
CA GLY A 625 -42.84 24.87 -46.77
C GLY A 625 -43.69 25.83 -45.93
N SER A 626 -44.25 25.40 -44.79
CA SER A 626 -44.79 26.33 -43.78
C SER A 626 -43.67 27.06 -43.03
N ASP A 627 -43.99 28.13 -42.31
CA ASP A 627 -43.03 28.84 -41.46
C ASP A 627 -42.41 27.93 -40.38
N GLN A 628 -43.16 26.93 -39.89
CA GLN A 628 -42.70 25.95 -38.91
C GLN A 628 -41.78 24.89 -39.53
N GLU A 629 -42.16 24.29 -40.67
CA GLU A 629 -41.34 23.26 -41.32
C GLU A 629 -40.07 23.87 -41.95
N THR A 630 -40.16 25.09 -42.47
CA THR A 630 -39.01 25.85 -42.99
C THR A 630 -38.07 26.27 -41.86
N TRP A 631 -38.60 26.72 -40.71
CA TRP A 631 -37.78 27.01 -39.52
C TRP A 631 -37.07 25.74 -39.03
N LEU A 632 -37.80 24.63 -38.86
CA LEU A 632 -37.25 23.36 -38.38
C LEU A 632 -36.10 22.87 -39.27
N ARG A 633 -36.25 22.92 -40.59
CA ARG A 633 -35.17 22.56 -41.52
C ARG A 633 -33.96 23.49 -41.46
N ALA A 634 -34.13 24.76 -41.07
CA ALA A 634 -33.04 25.70 -40.90
C ALA A 634 -32.34 25.51 -39.54
N ASP A 635 -33.08 25.14 -38.51
CA ASP A 635 -32.61 24.85 -37.16
C ASP A 635 -31.77 23.55 -37.12
N LEU A 636 -32.30 22.48 -37.71
CA LEU A 636 -31.62 21.19 -37.94
C LEU A 636 -30.33 21.31 -38.79
N ALA A 637 -30.28 22.31 -39.69
CA ALA A 637 -29.07 22.62 -40.46
C ALA A 637 -28.00 23.40 -39.68
N GLN A 638 -28.32 23.95 -38.49
CA GLN A 638 -27.48 24.92 -37.77
C GLN A 638 -26.93 24.43 -36.42
N HIS A 639 -27.56 23.47 -35.73
CA HIS A 639 -26.96 22.89 -34.51
C HIS A 639 -25.64 22.18 -34.80
N THR A 640 -24.91 21.81 -33.74
CA THR A 640 -23.64 21.05 -33.85
C THR A 640 -23.72 19.61 -33.34
N HIS A 641 -24.71 19.29 -32.49
CA HIS A 641 -24.88 17.98 -31.85
C HIS A 641 -25.24 16.87 -32.85
N ASP A 642 -24.78 15.64 -32.62
CA ASP A 642 -25.15 14.47 -33.43
C ASP A 642 -26.56 13.96 -33.07
N CYS A 643 -26.87 13.83 -31.78
CA CYS A 643 -28.17 13.33 -31.32
C CYS A 643 -29.27 14.40 -31.38
N ILE A 644 -30.47 14.02 -31.84
CA ILE A 644 -31.62 14.92 -32.02
C ILE A 644 -32.91 14.28 -31.50
N LEU A 645 -33.61 15.00 -30.63
CA LEU A 645 -34.96 14.67 -30.16
C LEU A 645 -35.95 15.74 -30.60
N ALA A 646 -37.16 15.35 -30.96
CA ALA A 646 -38.28 16.28 -31.13
C ALA A 646 -39.52 15.84 -30.34
N TYR A 647 -40.37 16.80 -29.97
CA TYR A 647 -41.64 16.50 -29.33
C TYR A 647 -42.74 17.50 -29.68
N TRP A 648 -43.97 17.00 -29.75
CA TRP A 648 -45.21 17.77 -29.98
C TRP A 648 -46.41 16.92 -29.58
N HIS A 649 -47.64 17.41 -29.81
CA HIS A 649 -48.82 16.71 -29.30
C HIS A 649 -49.29 15.50 -30.15
N HIS A 650 -49.74 15.71 -31.40
CA HIS A 650 -50.38 14.64 -32.21
C HIS A 650 -49.34 13.67 -32.83
N PRO A 651 -49.39 12.36 -32.55
CA PRO A 651 -48.48 11.38 -33.15
C PRO A 651 -48.66 11.22 -34.67
N LEU A 652 -47.63 10.73 -35.35
CA LEU A 652 -47.73 10.28 -36.74
C LEU A 652 -48.12 8.79 -36.81
N TYR A 653 -47.71 8.01 -35.81
CA TYR A 653 -47.97 6.58 -35.71
C TYR A 653 -48.62 6.22 -34.37
N SER A 654 -49.78 5.56 -34.44
CA SER A 654 -50.39 4.85 -33.31
C SER A 654 -51.33 3.75 -33.82
N SER A 655 -51.57 2.76 -32.96
CA SER A 655 -52.63 1.75 -33.06
C SER A 655 -54.03 2.28 -32.74
N SER A 656 -54.15 3.42 -32.06
CA SER A 656 -55.44 4.08 -31.89
C SER A 656 -55.97 4.60 -33.23
N GLN A 657 -57.27 4.44 -33.48
CA GLN A 657 -57.94 4.96 -34.69
C GLN A 657 -58.67 6.28 -34.46
N THR A 658 -59.06 6.55 -33.21
CA THR A 658 -59.49 7.88 -32.74
C THR A 658 -58.89 8.17 -31.35
N ASP A 659 -58.82 9.43 -30.93
CA ASP A 659 -58.47 9.87 -29.57
C ASP A 659 -59.62 9.64 -28.55
N SER A 660 -59.54 10.17 -27.32
CA SER A 660 -60.60 10.02 -26.30
C SER A 660 -61.97 10.60 -26.71
N ASP A 661 -62.00 11.55 -27.64
CA ASP A 661 -63.19 12.37 -27.95
C ASP A 661 -63.79 12.04 -29.33
N GLY A 662 -62.98 11.51 -30.26
CA GLY A 662 -63.39 11.03 -31.58
C GLY A 662 -62.53 11.50 -32.77
N ASP A 663 -61.49 12.29 -32.54
CA ASP A 663 -60.63 12.85 -33.60
C ASP A 663 -59.62 11.82 -34.14
N ILE A 664 -59.18 12.00 -35.39
CA ILE A 664 -58.42 11.00 -36.16
C ILE A 664 -56.93 11.04 -35.81
N VAL A 665 -56.38 9.89 -35.44
CA VAL A 665 -55.06 9.80 -34.77
C VAL A 665 -53.85 9.93 -35.69
N GLN A 666 -53.89 9.32 -36.87
CA GLN A 666 -52.77 9.38 -37.81
C GLN A 666 -52.83 10.69 -38.60
N ASP A 667 -52.45 11.80 -37.96
CA ASP A 667 -52.49 13.11 -38.59
C ASP A 667 -51.46 13.19 -39.73
N GLY A 668 -51.97 13.10 -40.96
CA GLY A 668 -51.17 13.30 -42.17
C GLY A 668 -50.54 14.69 -42.27
N ALA A 669 -51.01 15.68 -41.50
CA ALA A 669 -50.47 17.03 -41.49
C ALA A 669 -49.15 17.17 -40.71
N VAL A 670 -48.86 16.34 -39.68
CA VAL A 670 -47.53 16.36 -39.01
C VAL A 670 -46.44 15.61 -39.80
N ARG A 671 -46.81 14.80 -40.81
CA ARG A 671 -45.88 14.02 -41.64
C ARG A 671 -44.72 14.82 -42.25
N PRO A 672 -44.86 16.08 -42.71
CA PRO A 672 -43.74 16.87 -43.22
C PRO A 672 -42.73 17.26 -42.13
N LEU A 673 -43.16 17.47 -40.89
CA LEU A 673 -42.26 17.72 -39.75
C LEU A 673 -41.45 16.45 -39.41
N PHE A 674 -42.11 15.30 -39.33
CA PHE A 674 -41.44 14.01 -39.16
C PHE A 674 -40.48 13.71 -40.32
N LYS A 675 -40.84 14.06 -41.56
CA LYS A 675 -39.94 13.96 -42.70
C LYS A 675 -38.75 14.92 -42.58
N ALA A 676 -38.94 16.16 -42.12
CA ALA A 676 -37.83 17.09 -41.91
C ALA A 676 -36.83 16.54 -40.88
N LEU A 677 -37.33 15.98 -39.77
CA LEU A 677 -36.52 15.30 -38.76
C LEU A 677 -35.78 14.09 -39.34
N TYR A 678 -36.46 13.25 -40.13
CA TYR A 678 -35.85 12.08 -40.79
C TYR A 678 -34.77 12.48 -41.81
N ASP A 679 -35.01 13.53 -42.60
CA ASP A 679 -34.05 14.07 -43.58
C ASP A 679 -32.75 14.60 -42.92
N TYR A 680 -32.81 14.95 -41.63
CA TYR A 680 -31.67 15.35 -40.80
C TYR A 680 -31.27 14.29 -39.75
N HIS A 681 -31.69 13.04 -39.93
CA HIS A 681 -31.27 11.89 -39.13
C HIS A 681 -31.66 11.93 -37.63
N ALA A 682 -32.80 12.52 -37.27
CA ALA A 682 -33.24 12.54 -35.88
C ALA A 682 -33.50 11.14 -35.29
N ASP A 683 -33.37 11.02 -33.97
CA ASP A 683 -33.39 9.74 -33.26
C ASP A 683 -34.75 9.42 -32.65
N ILE A 684 -35.34 10.41 -31.98
CA ILE A 684 -36.50 10.25 -31.09
C ILE A 684 -37.58 11.28 -31.43
N VAL A 685 -38.82 10.83 -31.48
CA VAL A 685 -40.03 11.67 -31.45
C VAL A 685 -40.91 11.27 -30.27
N LEU A 686 -41.33 12.26 -29.47
CA LEU A 686 -42.24 12.07 -28.33
C LEU A 686 -43.59 12.76 -28.57
N ASN A 687 -44.69 12.05 -28.32
CA ASN A 687 -46.05 12.53 -28.52
C ASN A 687 -47.00 12.21 -27.36
N GLY A 688 -48.06 13.02 -27.22
CA GLY A 688 -49.20 12.76 -26.34
C GLY A 688 -50.42 12.40 -27.18
N HIS A 689 -51.56 13.04 -26.89
CA HIS A 689 -52.83 13.05 -27.63
C HIS A 689 -53.58 11.70 -27.61
N GLN A 690 -52.87 10.59 -27.70
CA GLN A 690 -53.42 9.26 -27.47
C GLN A 690 -53.19 8.87 -26.03
N HIS A 691 -54.30 8.64 -25.32
CA HIS A 691 -54.36 8.38 -23.89
C HIS A 691 -53.89 6.96 -23.54
N ASN A 692 -52.68 6.60 -23.95
CA ASN A 692 -52.03 5.31 -23.79
C ASN A 692 -50.50 5.45 -23.95
N TYR A 693 -49.78 4.36 -23.73
CA TYR A 693 -48.38 4.22 -24.09
C TYR A 693 -48.24 3.39 -25.36
N GLU A 694 -47.43 3.83 -26.32
CA GLU A 694 -47.07 3.05 -27.50
C GLU A 694 -45.66 3.41 -27.97
N ARG A 695 -44.80 2.42 -28.23
CA ARG A 695 -43.43 2.63 -28.72
C ARG A 695 -43.23 1.87 -30.03
N PHE A 696 -42.78 2.59 -31.05
CA PHE A 696 -42.51 2.05 -32.38
C PHE A 696 -41.04 1.65 -32.56
N ALA A 697 -40.78 0.73 -33.49
CA ALA A 697 -39.45 0.51 -34.05
C ALA A 697 -38.99 1.75 -34.84
N GLN A 698 -37.69 1.84 -35.10
CA GLN A 698 -37.12 2.87 -35.97
C GLN A 698 -37.73 2.80 -37.39
N GLN A 699 -38.41 3.85 -37.82
CA GLN A 699 -39.09 3.90 -39.12
C GLN A 699 -38.98 5.25 -39.83
N ASP A 700 -39.17 5.24 -41.16
CA ASP A 700 -39.23 6.45 -41.98
C ASP A 700 -40.61 7.15 -41.90
N SER A 701 -40.71 8.36 -42.46
CA SER A 701 -41.94 9.17 -42.52
C SER A 701 -43.11 8.54 -43.32
N THR A 702 -42.96 7.32 -43.83
CA THR A 702 -43.99 6.53 -44.53
C THR A 702 -44.29 5.17 -43.88
N GLY A 703 -43.58 4.81 -42.80
CA GLY A 703 -43.81 3.60 -42.00
C GLY A 703 -42.95 2.39 -42.41
N ASN A 704 -41.90 2.58 -43.21
CA ASN A 704 -40.94 1.52 -43.47
C ASN A 704 -39.92 1.46 -42.33
N ALA A 705 -39.78 0.31 -41.67
CA ALA A 705 -38.76 0.11 -40.65
C ALA A 705 -37.34 0.12 -41.26
N GLY A 706 -36.38 0.75 -40.57
CA GLY A 706 -35.00 0.85 -41.04
C GLY A 706 -34.03 1.46 -40.02
N PRO A 707 -32.72 1.20 -40.15
CA PRO A 707 -31.70 1.59 -39.16
C PRO A 707 -31.34 3.09 -39.13
N ASN A 708 -31.95 3.88 -40.02
CA ASN A 708 -31.87 5.35 -40.02
C ASN A 708 -33.25 5.96 -39.63
N GLY A 709 -34.15 5.15 -39.09
CA GLY A 709 -35.52 5.55 -38.77
C GLY A 709 -35.64 6.21 -37.41
N ILE A 710 -36.58 7.14 -37.28
CA ILE A 710 -36.94 7.76 -36.01
C ILE A 710 -37.68 6.73 -35.15
N ARG A 711 -37.39 6.71 -33.84
CA ARG A 711 -38.17 5.99 -32.84
C ARG A 711 -39.26 6.91 -32.27
N GLU A 712 -40.51 6.62 -32.57
CA GLU A 712 -41.67 7.34 -32.03
C GLU A 712 -42.17 6.70 -30.72
N PHE A 713 -42.43 7.53 -29.72
CA PHE A 713 -43.06 7.17 -28.44
C PHE A 713 -44.33 8.02 -28.25
N VAL A 714 -45.46 7.34 -28.10
CA VAL A 714 -46.72 7.87 -27.60
C VAL A 714 -46.73 7.71 -26.07
N VAL A 715 -46.93 8.80 -25.34
CA VAL A 715 -46.86 8.89 -23.88
C VAL A 715 -47.96 9.83 -23.35
N GLY A 716 -49.21 9.64 -23.82
CA GLY A 716 -50.39 10.33 -23.28
C GLY A 716 -50.86 9.75 -21.95
N THR A 717 -49.91 9.44 -21.07
CA THR A 717 -50.09 8.74 -19.79
C THR A 717 -49.99 9.69 -18.60
N GLY A 718 -50.06 11.01 -18.83
CA GLY A 718 -49.80 12.05 -17.84
C GLY A 718 -50.84 12.12 -16.72
N GLY A 719 -52.09 11.72 -16.97
CA GLY A 719 -53.06 11.46 -15.91
C GLY A 719 -54.54 11.68 -16.23
N ARG A 720 -54.90 12.28 -17.38
CA ARG A 720 -56.28 12.74 -17.64
C ARG A 720 -57.32 11.62 -17.63
N SER A 721 -57.04 10.56 -18.37
CA SER A 721 -57.86 9.34 -18.56
C SER A 721 -57.06 8.37 -19.45
N HIS A 722 -57.57 7.15 -19.66
CA HIS A 722 -57.03 6.21 -20.65
C HIS A 722 -57.98 5.98 -21.81
N LYS A 723 -57.42 5.56 -22.95
CA LYS A 723 -58.19 4.97 -24.05
C LYS A 723 -57.64 3.61 -24.48
N ALA A 724 -58.48 2.60 -24.29
CA ALA A 724 -58.29 1.24 -24.80
C ALA A 724 -58.04 1.24 -26.31
N PHE A 725 -57.01 0.51 -26.74
CA PHE A 725 -56.73 0.28 -28.16
C PHE A 725 -57.90 -0.48 -28.83
N PRO A 726 -58.16 -0.24 -30.13
CA PRO A 726 -59.17 -1.01 -30.87
C PRO A 726 -58.83 -2.50 -30.85
N SER A 727 -59.85 -3.37 -30.85
CA SER A 727 -59.71 -4.84 -30.78
C SER A 727 -59.14 -5.51 -32.05
N ALA A 728 -58.60 -4.71 -32.97
CA ALA A 728 -57.87 -5.17 -34.15
C ALA A 728 -56.36 -5.29 -33.85
N ALA A 729 -55.58 -5.72 -34.84
CA ALA A 729 -54.12 -5.76 -34.72
C ALA A 729 -53.54 -4.35 -34.49
N ARG A 730 -52.42 -4.29 -33.77
CA ARG A 730 -51.61 -3.08 -33.60
C ARG A 730 -51.12 -2.55 -34.95
N ALA A 731 -50.79 -1.26 -34.99
CA ALA A 731 -50.14 -0.60 -36.12
C ALA A 731 -48.82 -1.29 -36.48
N PRO A 732 -48.39 -1.24 -37.76
CA PRO A 732 -47.07 -1.72 -38.17
C PRO A 732 -45.97 -1.13 -37.29
N ASN A 733 -44.96 -1.94 -36.99
CA ASN A 733 -43.78 -1.55 -36.21
C ASN A 733 -44.02 -1.16 -34.73
N SER A 734 -45.22 -1.31 -34.18
CA SER A 734 -45.47 -1.22 -32.72
C SER A 734 -44.66 -2.32 -31.99
N GLU A 735 -43.71 -1.94 -31.13
CA GLU A 735 -42.85 -2.85 -30.35
C GLU A 735 -43.33 -3.04 -28.90
N ALA A 736 -43.95 -2.02 -28.30
CA ALA A 736 -44.57 -2.09 -26.98
C ALA A 736 -45.82 -1.19 -26.93
N SER A 737 -46.85 -1.57 -26.15
CA SER A 737 -48.08 -0.78 -26.00
C SER A 737 -48.82 -1.13 -24.71
N ASP A 738 -49.37 -0.14 -24.00
CA ASP A 738 -50.26 -0.33 -22.84
C ASP A 738 -51.35 0.74 -22.81
N ASP A 739 -52.58 0.35 -22.45
CA ASP A 739 -53.76 1.23 -22.44
C ASP A 739 -54.44 1.37 -21.06
N GLN A 740 -53.72 1.06 -19.98
CA GLN A 740 -54.27 0.96 -18.61
C GLN A 740 -53.41 1.65 -17.55
N THR A 741 -52.14 1.92 -17.86
CA THR A 741 -51.14 2.41 -16.90
C THR A 741 -50.89 3.90 -17.07
N PHE A 742 -51.01 4.68 -16.00
CA PHE A 742 -50.47 6.05 -15.96
C PHE A 742 -48.97 6.00 -15.63
N GLY A 743 -48.22 6.98 -16.12
CA GLY A 743 -46.76 6.96 -15.98
C GLY A 743 -46.07 8.07 -16.76
N VAL A 744 -44.74 8.05 -16.69
CA VAL A 744 -43.85 9.05 -17.30
C VAL A 744 -42.74 8.31 -18.02
N LEU A 745 -42.41 8.72 -19.24
CA LEU A 745 -41.23 8.23 -19.95
C LEU A 745 -39.99 8.95 -19.43
N GLU A 746 -39.03 8.17 -18.94
CA GLU A 746 -37.70 8.62 -18.57
C GLU A 746 -36.72 8.26 -19.70
N LEU A 747 -36.04 9.26 -20.25
CA LEU A 747 -34.93 9.08 -21.19
C LEU A 747 -33.63 9.51 -20.52
N THR A 748 -32.58 8.71 -20.63
CA THR A 748 -31.22 9.15 -20.26
C THR A 748 -30.39 9.38 -21.52
N LEU A 749 -29.68 10.50 -21.58
CA LEU A 749 -29.18 11.12 -22.80
C LEU A 749 -27.65 11.28 -22.75
N ALA A 750 -26.92 10.35 -23.38
CA ALA A 750 -25.46 10.39 -23.50
C ALA A 750 -24.99 11.24 -24.69
N SER A 751 -23.66 11.34 -24.87
CA SER A 751 -23.05 12.09 -25.98
C SER A 751 -23.28 11.52 -27.38
N SER A 752 -23.66 10.24 -27.50
CA SER A 752 -23.88 9.54 -28.78
C SER A 752 -24.87 8.38 -28.70
N SER A 753 -25.65 8.32 -27.61
CA SER A 753 -26.64 7.27 -27.35
C SER A 753 -27.72 7.71 -26.36
N TYR A 754 -28.79 6.92 -26.29
CA TYR A 754 -29.85 7.06 -25.30
C TYR A 754 -30.27 5.71 -24.71
N SER A 755 -30.80 5.77 -23.49
CA SER A 755 -31.60 4.71 -22.88
C SER A 755 -33.01 5.22 -22.59
N TRP A 756 -33.96 4.32 -22.35
CA TRP A 756 -35.30 4.70 -21.89
C TRP A 756 -35.87 3.72 -20.87
N GLN A 757 -36.75 4.24 -20.01
CA GLN A 757 -37.63 3.46 -19.15
C GLN A 757 -38.98 4.17 -19.03
N PHE A 758 -40.08 3.46 -19.29
CA PHE A 758 -41.41 3.90 -18.87
C PHE A 758 -41.58 3.61 -17.37
N ILE A 759 -41.88 4.65 -16.60
CA ILE A 759 -42.07 4.59 -15.16
C ILE A 759 -43.59 4.57 -14.86
N PRO A 760 -44.17 3.45 -14.43
CA PRO A 760 -45.57 3.38 -14.01
C PRO A 760 -45.81 4.10 -12.68
N VAL A 761 -47.05 4.58 -12.46
CA VAL A 761 -47.47 5.12 -11.16
C VAL A 761 -47.53 4.04 -10.08
N ALA A 762 -47.46 4.45 -8.80
CA ALA A 762 -47.33 3.54 -7.67
C ALA A 762 -48.52 2.58 -7.53
N GLY A 763 -48.27 1.29 -7.79
CA GLY A 763 -49.27 0.21 -7.75
C GLY A 763 -49.47 -0.48 -9.10
N GLU A 764 -49.17 0.22 -10.20
CA GLU A 764 -49.22 -0.35 -11.55
C GLU A 764 -47.94 -1.10 -11.91
N THR A 765 -48.00 -1.92 -12.97
CA THR A 765 -46.97 -2.93 -13.26
C THR A 765 -46.45 -3.00 -14.69
N PHE A 766 -46.99 -2.19 -15.62
CA PHE A 766 -46.43 -2.12 -16.97
C PHE A 766 -45.05 -1.44 -16.95
N ILE A 767 -44.07 -2.09 -17.56
CA ILE A 767 -42.70 -1.60 -17.72
C ILE A 767 -42.27 -1.89 -19.16
N ASP A 768 -41.79 -0.85 -19.84
CA ASP A 768 -41.04 -0.95 -21.09
C ASP A 768 -39.71 -0.20 -20.92
N GLN A 769 -38.61 -0.79 -21.37
CA GLN A 769 -37.28 -0.22 -21.16
C GLN A 769 -36.29 -0.72 -22.23
N SER A 770 -35.28 0.10 -22.52
CA SER A 770 -34.15 -0.30 -23.36
C SER A 770 -33.35 -1.43 -22.71
N SER A 771 -32.92 -2.43 -23.50
CA SER A 771 -32.00 -3.49 -23.02
C SER A 771 -30.54 -3.04 -22.90
N GLY A 772 -30.26 -1.78 -23.23
CA GLY A 772 -28.95 -1.10 -23.18
C GLY A 772 -28.95 0.13 -24.10
N PRO A 773 -27.86 0.91 -24.13
CA PRO A 773 -27.70 2.09 -24.97
C PRO A 773 -28.04 1.86 -26.45
N VAL A 774 -28.97 2.66 -26.98
CA VAL A 774 -29.21 2.79 -28.43
C VAL A 774 -28.41 3.97 -28.93
N ARG A 775 -27.52 3.74 -29.90
CA ARG A 775 -26.72 4.80 -30.53
C ARG A 775 -27.61 5.75 -31.31
N CYS A 776 -27.30 7.04 -31.23
CA CYS A 776 -27.86 8.03 -32.14
C CYS A 776 -27.38 7.76 -33.58
N HIS A 777 -28.11 8.28 -34.55
CA HIS A 777 -27.59 8.42 -35.90
C HIS A 777 -26.45 9.45 -35.90
N ASN A 778 -25.45 9.26 -36.76
CA ASN A 778 -24.54 10.34 -37.10
C ASN A 778 -25.25 11.31 -38.06
N ARG A 779 -24.86 12.60 -38.04
CA ARG A 779 -25.35 13.59 -39.00
C ARG A 779 -24.97 13.23 -40.46
N PRO A 780 -25.78 13.63 -41.45
CA PRO A 780 -25.57 13.33 -42.88
C PRO A 780 -24.41 14.10 -43.54
#